data_AF-A0A517PBP4-F1
#
_entry.id   AF-A0A517PBP4-F1
#
_cell.length_a   1.000
_cell.length_b   1.000
_cell.length_c   1.000
_cell.angle_alpha   90.00
_cell.angle_beta   90.00
_cell.angle_gamma   90.00
#
_symmetry.space_group_name_H-M   'P 1'
#
loop_
_entity.id
_entity.type
_entity.pdbx_description
1 polymer ?
#
loop_
_entity_poly.entity_id
_entity_poly.type
_entity_poly.pdbx_seq_one_letter_code
_entity_poly.pdbx_strand_id
1 'polypeptide(L)'
;MLPEDQYRQLRNRLLDVADDVLLDRSLREWAAPHDRLQLAPSLCDRPLREVFNLKFQWLAARRGVDDEQIVSFLMLLRQVVREAESSVDSPSVGELEDWQHAGAVRYDHLRAELAGHIAPEQLDRPLRDWSNSGDTHLPKALVDQPLSEVLRSDFLDLTAPREIGRRRAEKFLDLLERAIKTEPGVGHPDDSLDDPAAAYERVRRQLLSLADQTVLARALRSWPRFYRAGLSLCFADPPISDLLSDSYADHALKNGVGPLRLEKFIEVLEELCLEVAVRDQLAFTDGLGEEETDAAPVRGETPLEVVFEALTEVEESAKAESSTTEKVEASSSPPSTAEVRTRLPQSPERLDESAWRHIHDLFVRHHLAPQPVGRFAVSLAELPRTRWRDPIGEYTGQPLEEFRDAPGVGPTRFRQIADILLRVAAPLDQPLAVEDPREGLTVQVLPTRVARVRTWIDDVLASEARPSAAIIAEQFLEPLLEQIGWDLGFETAECLRGRLGLDGAVLTLQTLAEEFGLSRERIRQLTARASDVLGVRWPEARHLLDDFYEHFRPYADAADAAALVGRTMDLLFNVEVSGDETPEEVLEKWRKVGRSRCTPFTTDELLSWAAGACPGVKPEIARGWIDAACPALPSGGLYAEAGETLHFTEEPLDRLLVRLIQSDEPMHLRDAAALVESEERSLKGRLDRDLRFLRDEFGRVAPSGRYRLSRRGDLWEISLPAVEGSASSGRTMSLEALRTLILSGLSSRGIHDATAWGVHRFAQETLRRLFGVTLPPGLDQFLLADVLVQESGGDVRPMRRRRLRWNEAGGTATALGKRGWVCRTVAEAGGPVTLGEIGVRLARYYQDYEPYVIGQLPSAFEGRDDEEGENPHAIRFEGAGPLPTVAVPEGWTFDTAQMNVSPGVLKAAYKASSRRFNSSDQVPAWFEELLKEVRLGHVAEPTEAVEDEIPPAEEVPPNEPAPDHAFSPPSPQPLSTEELDEALAGLF
;
A
#
# COMPACT_ATOMS: atom_id res chain seq x y z
N MET A 1 -30.81 29.47 -6.58
CA MET A 1 -31.61 30.27 -5.63
C MET A 1 -31.85 31.64 -6.23
N LEU A 2 -33.06 32.20 -6.09
CA LEU A 2 -33.27 33.61 -6.42
C LEU A 2 -32.43 34.48 -5.47
N PRO A 3 -31.87 35.62 -5.94
CA PRO A 3 -31.09 36.55 -5.09
C PRO A 3 -31.79 36.93 -3.76
N GLU A 4 -33.12 36.96 -3.76
CA GLU A 4 -33.93 37.23 -2.57
C GLU A 4 -33.77 36.17 -1.46
N ASP A 5 -33.74 34.89 -1.83
CA ASP A 5 -33.60 33.81 -0.86
C ASP A 5 -32.18 33.77 -0.29
N GLN A 6 -31.17 34.10 -1.11
CA GLN A 6 -29.78 34.20 -0.64
C GLN A 6 -29.63 35.35 0.36
N TYR A 7 -30.23 36.52 0.06
CA TYR A 7 -30.27 37.63 1.00
C TYR A 7 -30.93 37.25 2.33
N ARG A 8 -32.08 36.55 2.26
CA ARG A 8 -32.80 36.11 3.47
C ARG A 8 -31.97 35.14 4.32
N GLN A 9 -31.29 34.19 3.68
CA GLN A 9 -30.42 33.23 4.35
C GLN A 9 -29.22 33.91 5.02
N LEU A 10 -28.52 34.79 4.30
CA LEU A 10 -27.35 35.51 4.81
C LEU A 10 -27.72 36.47 5.95
N ARG A 11 -28.85 37.16 5.82
CA ARG A 11 -29.41 38.01 6.88
C ARG A 11 -29.69 37.22 8.15
N ASN A 12 -30.34 36.07 8.06
CA ASN A 12 -30.66 35.25 9.23
C ASN A 12 -29.39 34.72 9.88
N ARG A 13 -28.45 34.17 9.10
CA ARG A 13 -27.15 33.70 9.62
C ARG A 13 -26.39 34.80 10.35
N LEU A 14 -26.31 36.00 9.76
CA LEU A 14 -25.59 37.09 10.41
C LEU A 14 -26.26 37.56 11.70
N LEU A 15 -27.61 37.60 11.74
CA LEU A 15 -28.34 37.94 12.96
C LEU A 15 -28.15 36.90 14.09
N ASP A 16 -27.84 35.65 13.74
CA ASP A 16 -27.57 34.59 14.72
C ASP A 16 -26.16 34.68 15.33
N VAL A 17 -25.19 35.30 14.63
CA VAL A 17 -23.76 35.26 15.01
C VAL A 17 -23.15 36.63 15.32
N ALA A 18 -23.74 37.74 14.85
CA ALA A 18 -23.17 39.06 15.01
C ALA A 18 -23.61 39.73 16.32
N ASP A 19 -22.66 40.36 17.02
CA ASP A 19 -22.95 41.24 18.15
C ASP A 19 -23.46 42.62 17.71
N ASP A 20 -23.96 43.41 18.66
CA ASP A 20 -24.48 44.75 18.37
C ASP A 20 -23.42 45.69 17.76
N VAL A 21 -22.14 45.48 18.09
CA VAL A 21 -21.01 46.29 17.60
C VAL A 21 -20.74 46.01 16.12
N LEU A 22 -20.77 44.75 15.70
CA LEU A 22 -20.61 44.33 14.30
C LEU A 22 -21.77 44.83 13.44
N LEU A 23 -22.99 44.76 13.96
CA LEU A 23 -24.19 45.22 13.25
C LEU A 23 -24.25 46.74 13.05
N ASP A 24 -23.56 47.51 13.90
CA ASP A 24 -23.54 48.97 13.84
C ASP A 24 -22.39 49.51 12.96
N ARG A 25 -21.49 48.66 12.47
CA ARG A 25 -20.47 49.06 11.47
C ARG A 25 -21.09 49.34 10.11
N SER A 26 -20.59 50.38 9.45
CA SER A 26 -21.03 50.72 8.10
C SER A 26 -20.61 49.65 7.09
N LEU A 27 -21.42 49.40 6.07
CA LEU A 27 -21.10 48.44 5.01
C LEU A 27 -19.75 48.77 4.30
N ARG A 28 -19.39 50.05 4.25
CA ARG A 28 -18.11 50.56 3.73
C ARG A 28 -16.90 50.02 4.50
N GLU A 29 -17.02 49.80 5.80
CA GLU A 29 -15.92 49.28 6.63
C GLU A 29 -15.57 47.83 6.27
N TRP A 30 -16.54 47.09 5.75
CA TRP A 30 -16.37 45.69 5.33
C TRP A 30 -15.91 45.56 3.88
N ALA A 31 -16.31 46.49 3.02
CA ALA A 31 -15.96 46.45 1.61
C ALA A 31 -14.48 46.83 1.38
N ALA A 32 -13.77 45.98 0.62
CA ALA A 32 -12.44 46.32 0.16
C ALA A 32 -12.48 47.58 -0.73
N PRO A 33 -11.37 48.34 -0.86
CA PRO A 33 -11.36 49.59 -1.61
C PRO A 33 -11.89 49.49 -3.05
N HIS A 34 -11.75 48.32 -3.69
CA HIS A 34 -12.27 48.06 -5.03
C HIS A 34 -13.77 47.75 -5.05
N ASP A 35 -14.29 46.98 -4.07
CA ASP A 35 -15.72 46.66 -3.95
C ASP A 35 -16.58 47.88 -3.63
N ARG A 36 -16.00 48.89 -2.96
CA ARG A 36 -16.66 50.17 -2.66
C ARG A 36 -17.13 50.91 -3.91
N LEU A 37 -16.47 50.68 -5.05
CA LEU A 37 -16.84 51.29 -6.34
C LEU A 37 -18.02 50.56 -7.00
N GLN A 38 -18.22 49.29 -6.68
CA GLN A 38 -19.31 48.47 -7.21
C GLN A 38 -20.58 48.59 -6.36
N LEU A 39 -20.47 48.90 -5.07
CA LEU A 39 -21.63 49.08 -4.20
C LEU A 39 -22.28 50.45 -4.39
N ALA A 40 -23.62 50.49 -4.37
CA ALA A 40 -24.34 51.76 -4.42
C ALA A 40 -23.94 52.65 -3.23
N PRO A 41 -23.51 53.91 -3.44
CA PRO A 41 -23.00 54.78 -2.36
C PRO A 41 -23.97 54.93 -1.18
N SER A 42 -25.29 54.89 -1.44
CA SER A 42 -26.32 54.98 -0.40
C SER A 42 -26.42 53.76 0.53
N LEU A 43 -25.84 52.62 0.16
CA LEU A 43 -25.76 51.40 0.97
C LEU A 43 -24.45 51.36 1.77
N CYS A 44 -23.34 51.80 1.16
CA CYS A 44 -22.02 51.81 1.78
C CYS A 44 -21.97 52.55 3.13
N ASP A 45 -22.65 53.70 3.22
CA ASP A 45 -22.62 54.54 4.41
C ASP A 45 -23.61 54.13 5.51
N ARG A 46 -24.41 53.09 5.29
CA ARG A 46 -25.38 52.62 6.27
C ARG A 46 -24.79 51.53 7.16
N PRO A 47 -25.14 51.50 8.46
CA PRO A 47 -24.80 50.37 9.30
C PRO A 47 -25.49 49.10 8.79
N LEU A 48 -24.83 47.96 8.95
CA LEU A 48 -25.34 46.65 8.53
C LEU A 48 -26.77 46.40 9.04
N ARG A 49 -27.06 46.78 10.30
CA ARG A 49 -28.40 46.71 10.91
C ARG A 49 -29.47 47.42 10.10
N GLU A 50 -29.18 48.61 9.58
CA GLU A 50 -30.11 49.35 8.73
C GLU A 50 -30.27 48.72 7.36
N VAL A 51 -29.18 48.22 6.79
CA VAL A 51 -29.20 47.52 5.50
C VAL A 51 -30.09 46.28 5.58
N PHE A 52 -30.03 45.50 6.67
CA PHE A 52 -30.86 44.31 6.86
C PHE A 52 -32.34 44.58 7.11
N ASN A 53 -32.70 45.78 7.54
CA ASN A 53 -34.10 46.17 7.68
C ASN A 53 -34.74 46.56 6.34
N LEU A 54 -33.94 46.67 5.26
CA LEU A 54 -34.45 46.85 3.91
C LEU A 54 -34.98 45.51 3.38
N LYS A 55 -36.20 45.54 2.82
CA LYS A 55 -36.73 44.42 2.04
C LYS A 55 -35.88 44.25 0.78
N PHE A 56 -35.55 43.01 0.40
CA PHE A 56 -34.77 42.73 -0.81
C PHE A 56 -35.37 43.37 -2.08
N GLN A 57 -36.70 43.35 -2.19
CA GLN A 57 -37.43 44.00 -3.29
C GLN A 57 -37.17 45.51 -3.39
N TRP A 58 -36.88 46.18 -2.27
CA TRP A 58 -36.50 47.59 -2.28
C TRP A 58 -35.06 47.80 -2.75
N LEU A 59 -34.15 46.89 -2.42
CA LEU A 59 -32.77 46.87 -2.92
C LEU A 59 -32.76 46.66 -4.45
N ALA A 60 -33.51 45.68 -4.95
CA ALA A 60 -33.59 45.34 -6.37
C ALA A 60 -34.35 46.40 -7.20
N ALA A 61 -35.34 47.09 -6.64
CA ALA A 61 -36.11 48.11 -7.35
C ALA A 61 -35.46 49.51 -7.34
N ARG A 62 -34.29 49.67 -6.70
CA ARG A 62 -33.67 50.99 -6.52
C ARG A 62 -32.99 51.44 -7.80
N ARG A 63 -33.35 52.64 -8.27
CA ARG A 63 -32.81 53.23 -9.49
C ARG A 63 -31.28 53.37 -9.37
N GLY A 64 -30.54 52.68 -10.25
CA GLY A 64 -29.08 52.66 -10.23
C GLY A 64 -28.46 51.57 -9.36
N VAL A 65 -29.21 50.51 -9.03
CA VAL A 65 -28.69 49.21 -8.58
C VAL A 65 -28.98 48.21 -9.70
N ASP A 66 -27.95 47.70 -10.36
CA ASP A 66 -28.07 46.62 -11.35
C ASP A 66 -27.79 45.24 -10.73
N ASP A 67 -27.96 44.18 -11.53
CA ASP A 67 -27.77 42.80 -11.08
C ASP A 67 -26.34 42.52 -10.62
N GLU A 68 -25.34 43.17 -11.22
CA GLU A 68 -23.93 43.05 -10.83
C GLU A 68 -23.72 43.61 -9.42
N GLN A 69 -24.31 44.77 -9.13
CA GLN A 69 -24.26 45.38 -7.80
C GLN A 69 -25.00 44.57 -6.74
N ILE A 70 -26.07 43.86 -7.11
CA ILE A 70 -26.77 42.91 -6.21
C ILE A 70 -25.86 41.72 -5.89
N VAL A 71 -25.16 41.17 -6.89
CA VAL A 71 -24.22 40.07 -6.69
C VAL A 71 -23.04 40.50 -5.81
N SER A 72 -22.41 41.65 -6.08
CA SER A 72 -21.32 42.18 -5.25
C SER A 72 -21.78 42.46 -3.81
N PHE A 73 -23.02 42.93 -3.64
CA PHE A 73 -23.62 43.10 -2.31
C PHE A 73 -23.81 41.76 -1.57
N LEU A 74 -24.31 40.72 -2.24
CA LEU A 74 -24.47 39.39 -1.64
C LEU A 74 -23.12 38.72 -1.31
N MET A 75 -22.11 38.93 -2.15
CA MET A 75 -20.74 38.46 -1.91
C MET A 75 -20.13 39.13 -0.68
N LEU A 76 -20.32 40.45 -0.55
CA LEU A 76 -19.89 41.17 0.65
C LEU A 76 -20.60 40.63 1.90
N LEU A 77 -21.92 40.43 1.86
CA LEU A 77 -22.65 39.86 3.00
C LEU A 77 -22.15 38.47 3.39
N ARG A 78 -21.76 37.62 2.42
CA ARG A 78 -21.13 36.32 2.70
C ARG A 78 -19.80 36.49 3.42
N GLN A 79 -18.99 37.46 3.01
CA GLN A 79 -17.71 37.76 3.66
C GLN A 79 -17.93 38.20 5.11
N VAL A 80 -18.88 39.11 5.36
CA VAL A 80 -19.24 39.56 6.72
C VAL A 80 -19.69 38.39 7.59
N VAL A 81 -20.52 37.48 7.07
CA VAL A 81 -20.97 36.27 7.79
C VAL A 81 -19.78 35.39 8.16
N ARG A 82 -18.85 35.14 7.23
CA ARG A 82 -17.66 34.31 7.52
C ARG A 82 -16.79 34.94 8.61
N GLU A 83 -16.59 36.25 8.56
CA GLU A 83 -15.77 36.96 9.54
C GLU A 83 -16.44 36.97 10.92
N ALA A 84 -17.76 37.19 10.97
CA ALA A 84 -18.54 37.09 12.20
C ALA A 84 -18.51 35.66 12.78
N GLU A 85 -18.71 34.63 11.97
CA GLU A 85 -18.62 33.22 12.39
C GLU A 85 -17.22 32.87 12.90
N SER A 86 -16.17 33.39 12.26
CA SER A 86 -14.78 33.21 12.74
C SER A 86 -14.49 33.94 14.05
N SER A 87 -15.22 35.02 14.34
CA SER A 87 -15.11 35.77 15.58
C SER A 87 -15.81 35.08 16.76
N VAL A 88 -16.85 34.28 16.50
CA VAL A 88 -17.57 33.50 17.53
C VAL A 88 -16.72 32.36 18.10
N ASP A 89 -15.74 31.84 17.34
CA ASP A 89 -14.76 30.87 17.81
C ASP A 89 -13.56 31.50 18.55
N SER A 90 -13.49 32.84 18.60
CA SER A 90 -12.51 33.54 19.42
C SER A 90 -13.07 33.66 20.84
N PRO A 91 -12.46 33.00 21.84
CA PRO A 91 -12.92 33.12 23.22
C PRO A 91 -12.95 34.59 23.60
N SER A 92 -13.97 35.00 24.36
CA SER A 92 -13.99 36.32 24.96
C SER A 92 -12.68 36.57 25.72
N VAL A 93 -12.26 37.83 25.88
CA VAL A 93 -11.00 38.17 26.58
C VAL A 93 -10.93 37.48 27.96
N GLY A 94 -12.06 37.34 28.66
CA GLY A 94 -12.15 36.60 29.91
C GLY A 94 -11.97 35.09 29.76
N GLU A 95 -12.57 34.44 28.75
CA GLU A 95 -12.37 33.00 28.50
C GLU A 95 -10.95 32.66 28.05
N LEU A 96 -10.28 33.59 27.35
CA LEU A 96 -8.88 33.42 26.98
C LEU A 96 -7.98 33.51 28.21
N GLU A 97 -8.22 34.48 29.10
CA GLU A 97 -7.52 34.62 30.38
C GLU A 97 -7.75 33.39 31.29
N ASP A 98 -9.00 32.90 31.39
CA ASP A 98 -9.34 31.71 32.16
C ASP A 98 -8.68 30.44 31.61
N TRP A 99 -8.66 30.28 30.27
CA TRP A 99 -7.97 29.17 29.62
C TRP A 99 -6.45 29.25 29.79
N GLN A 100 -5.86 30.44 29.63
CA GLN A 100 -4.43 30.65 29.86
C GLN A 100 -4.05 30.36 31.31
N HIS A 101 -4.88 30.75 32.26
CA HIS A 101 -4.69 30.47 33.67
C HIS A 101 -4.78 28.96 33.97
N ALA A 102 -5.83 28.28 33.47
CA ALA A 102 -6.00 26.84 33.65
C ALA A 102 -4.85 26.04 32.98
N GLY A 103 -4.42 26.46 31.79
CA GLY A 103 -3.29 25.89 31.08
C GLY A 103 -1.98 26.07 31.85
N ALA A 104 -1.73 27.26 32.40
CA ALA A 104 -0.55 27.54 33.22
C ALA A 104 -0.51 26.67 34.50
N VAL A 105 -1.64 26.53 35.20
CA VAL A 105 -1.74 25.66 36.38
C VAL A 105 -1.49 24.19 36.03
N ARG A 106 -2.06 23.69 34.92
CA ARG A 106 -1.82 22.31 34.44
C ARG A 106 -0.35 22.12 34.04
N TYR A 107 0.25 23.09 33.35
CA TYR A 107 1.65 23.07 32.96
C TYR A 107 2.59 23.03 34.17
N ASP A 108 2.37 23.87 35.18
CA ASP A 108 3.19 23.92 36.38
C ASP A 108 3.16 22.60 37.16
N HIS A 109 2.01 21.96 37.21
CA HIS A 109 1.86 20.63 37.80
C HIS A 109 2.67 19.58 37.03
N LEU A 110 2.52 19.51 35.71
CA LEU A 110 3.27 18.59 34.84
C LEU A 110 4.78 18.85 34.92
N ARG A 111 5.20 20.12 34.95
CA ARG A 111 6.60 20.53 35.11
C ARG A 111 7.19 20.01 36.41
N ALA A 112 6.46 20.13 37.52
CA ALA A 112 6.91 19.62 38.82
C ALA A 112 7.01 18.08 38.84
N GLU A 113 6.05 17.38 38.22
CA GLU A 113 6.09 15.91 38.15
C GLU A 113 7.23 15.40 37.27
N LEU A 114 7.44 15.98 36.08
CA LEU A 114 8.52 15.62 35.16
C LEU A 114 9.90 15.83 35.81
N ALA A 115 10.08 16.94 36.53
CA ALA A 115 11.33 17.22 37.24
C ALA A 115 11.62 16.22 38.38
N GLY A 116 10.59 15.53 38.90
CA GLY A 116 10.73 14.52 39.95
C GLY A 116 10.84 13.07 39.44
N HIS A 117 10.23 12.76 38.29
CA HIS A 117 10.12 11.38 37.78
C HIS A 117 11.16 11.02 36.72
N ILE A 118 11.69 12.00 35.98
CA ILE A 118 12.59 11.74 34.85
C ILE A 118 14.05 11.93 35.27
N ALA A 119 14.92 11.02 34.85
CA ALA A 119 16.36 11.13 35.10
C ALA A 119 16.94 12.40 34.42
N PRO A 120 17.92 13.10 35.03
CA PRO A 120 18.46 14.34 34.48
C PRO A 120 18.95 14.23 33.02
N GLU A 121 19.53 13.08 32.66
CA GLU A 121 20.03 12.79 31.31
C GLU A 121 18.93 12.71 30.25
N GLN A 122 17.72 12.32 30.66
CA GLN A 122 16.56 12.23 29.78
C GLN A 122 15.89 13.59 29.55
N LEU A 123 16.05 14.53 30.48
CA LEU A 123 15.56 15.91 30.31
C LEU A 123 16.34 16.66 29.21
N ASP A 124 17.57 16.25 28.89
CA ASP A 124 18.36 16.88 27.82
C ASP A 124 18.00 16.37 26.41
N ARG A 125 17.07 15.40 26.30
CA ARG A 125 16.56 14.95 25.00
C ARG A 125 15.54 15.93 24.42
N PRO A 126 15.50 16.11 23.08
CA PRO A 126 14.54 16.99 22.43
C PRO A 126 13.10 16.50 22.59
N LEU A 127 12.14 17.43 22.61
CA LEU A 127 10.71 17.13 22.80
C LEU A 127 10.17 16.10 21.78
N ARG A 128 10.71 16.06 20.55
CA ARG A 128 10.33 15.10 19.51
C ARG A 128 10.54 13.64 19.89
N ASP A 129 11.50 13.34 20.77
CA ASP A 129 11.81 11.97 21.20
C ASP A 129 10.70 11.41 22.12
N TRP A 130 9.75 12.27 22.53
CA TRP A 130 8.57 11.96 23.33
C TRP A 130 7.27 12.01 22.51
N SER A 131 7.35 12.29 21.21
CA SER A 131 6.20 12.41 20.31
C SER A 131 5.96 11.11 19.53
N ASN A 132 4.69 10.80 19.27
CA ASN A 132 4.29 9.68 18.42
C ASN A 132 3.96 10.19 17.00
N SER A 133 3.86 9.27 16.04
CA SER A 133 3.45 9.57 14.65
C SER A 133 2.11 10.32 14.52
N GLY A 134 1.22 10.19 15.52
CA GLY A 134 -0.06 10.91 15.59
C GLY A 134 0.00 12.38 16.02
N ASP A 135 1.13 12.87 16.55
CA ASP A 135 1.26 14.21 17.15
C ASP A 135 1.60 15.30 16.11
N THR A 136 0.86 15.32 15.00
CA THR A 136 1.09 16.22 13.85
C THR A 136 0.90 17.71 14.13
N HIS A 137 0.36 18.06 15.30
CA HIS A 137 0.01 19.43 15.69
C HIS A 137 0.90 20.03 16.78
N LEU A 138 2.05 19.42 17.08
CA LEU A 138 2.99 19.99 18.04
C LEU A 138 3.56 21.33 17.54
N PRO A 139 3.79 22.30 18.44
CA PRO A 139 4.47 23.54 18.11
C PRO A 139 5.88 23.28 17.54
N LYS A 140 6.08 23.49 16.23
CA LYS A 140 7.37 23.24 15.56
C LYS A 140 8.56 23.94 16.24
N ALA A 141 8.33 25.10 16.85
CA ALA A 141 9.35 25.85 17.58
C ALA A 141 9.88 25.12 18.83
N LEU A 142 9.09 24.21 19.41
CA LEU A 142 9.44 23.47 20.64
C LEU A 142 9.91 22.04 20.37
N VAL A 143 9.60 21.48 19.20
CA VAL A 143 9.85 20.06 18.85
C VAL A 143 11.34 19.68 18.95
N ASP A 144 12.23 20.57 18.53
CA ASP A 144 13.68 20.33 18.56
C ASP A 144 14.37 20.84 19.83
N GLN A 145 13.64 21.48 20.76
CA GLN A 145 14.21 21.98 22.01
C GLN A 145 14.33 20.85 23.04
N PRO A 146 15.42 20.81 23.83
CA PRO A 146 15.53 19.91 24.97
C PRO A 146 14.36 20.09 25.94
N LEU A 147 13.84 18.99 26.48
CA LEU A 147 12.74 19.04 27.45
C LEU A 147 13.10 19.91 28.66
N SER A 148 14.37 19.90 29.09
CA SER A 148 14.90 20.74 30.17
C SER A 148 14.83 22.24 29.87
N GLU A 149 14.97 22.65 28.61
CA GLU A 149 14.85 24.05 28.19
C GLU A 149 13.38 24.47 28.12
N VAL A 150 12.53 23.60 27.56
CA VAL A 150 11.08 23.82 27.49
C VAL A 150 10.50 23.97 28.90
N LEU A 151 10.89 23.13 29.86
CA LEU A 151 10.41 23.17 31.24
C LEU A 151 10.91 24.38 32.04
N ARG A 152 11.95 25.09 31.61
CA ARG A 152 12.41 26.32 32.27
C ARG A 152 11.57 27.53 31.92
N SER A 153 10.85 27.50 30.80
CA SER A 153 10.01 28.60 30.34
C SER A 153 8.65 28.55 31.04
N ASP A 154 8.02 29.71 31.23
CA ASP A 154 6.65 29.74 31.74
C ASP A 154 5.64 29.46 30.62
N PHE A 155 4.48 28.89 30.97
CA PHE A 155 3.47 28.48 29.99
C PHE A 155 2.99 29.64 29.10
N LEU A 156 2.91 30.85 29.66
CA LEU A 156 2.52 32.04 28.92
C LEU A 156 3.56 32.41 27.86
N ASP A 157 4.85 32.26 28.16
CA ASP A 157 5.94 32.54 27.19
C ASP A 157 5.98 31.48 26.09
N LEU A 158 5.72 30.21 26.43
CA LEU A 158 5.63 29.10 25.47
C LEU A 158 4.44 29.24 24.53
N THR A 159 3.36 29.90 24.95
CA THR A 159 2.13 30.09 24.16
C THR A 159 1.98 31.49 23.57
N ALA A 160 2.86 32.44 23.93
CA ALA A 160 2.89 33.79 23.39
C ALA A 160 3.11 33.89 21.86
N PRO A 161 3.91 33.01 21.21
CA PRO A 161 4.04 33.05 19.75
C PRO A 161 2.67 32.85 19.08
N ARG A 162 2.32 33.75 18.14
CA ARG A 162 1.04 33.74 17.42
C ARG A 162 0.70 32.40 16.73
N GLU A 163 1.70 31.56 16.50
CA GLU A 163 1.55 30.26 15.84
C GLU A 163 1.11 29.14 16.82
N ILE A 164 1.10 29.38 18.13
CA ILE A 164 0.76 28.40 19.17
C ILE A 164 -0.64 28.72 19.71
N GLY A 165 -1.64 28.47 18.88
CA GLY A 165 -3.05 28.59 19.30
C GLY A 165 -3.45 27.51 20.31
N ARG A 166 -4.62 27.70 20.94
CA ARG A 166 -5.18 26.85 22.01
C ARG A 166 -5.03 25.34 21.77
N ARG A 167 -5.42 24.83 20.59
CA ARG A 167 -5.33 23.40 20.26
C ARG A 167 -3.90 22.86 20.29
N ARG A 168 -2.91 23.65 19.86
CA ARG A 168 -1.50 23.22 19.87
C ARG A 168 -0.93 23.22 21.28
N ALA A 169 -1.33 24.18 22.11
CA ALA A 169 -0.98 24.22 23.52
C ALA A 169 -1.59 23.04 24.29
N GLU A 170 -2.84 22.66 24.01
CA GLU A 170 -3.48 21.47 24.59
C GLU A 170 -2.74 20.18 24.20
N LYS A 171 -2.39 20.01 22.92
CA LYS A 171 -1.58 18.86 22.47
C LYS A 171 -0.19 18.81 23.07
N PHE A 172 0.42 19.98 23.29
CA PHE A 172 1.68 20.07 24.00
C PHE A 172 1.55 19.59 25.47
N LEU A 173 0.49 19.98 26.18
CA LEU A 173 0.24 19.50 27.55
C LEU A 173 -0.03 17.99 27.60
N ASP A 174 -0.78 17.45 26.65
CA ASP A 174 -1.04 16.01 26.58
C ASP A 174 0.24 15.20 26.32
N LEU A 175 1.17 15.75 25.51
CA LEU A 175 2.48 15.14 25.29
C LEU A 175 3.33 15.13 26.55
N LEU A 176 3.36 16.23 27.32
CA LEU A 176 4.07 16.28 28.60
C LEU A 176 3.49 15.28 29.61
N GLU A 177 2.17 15.13 29.66
CA GLU A 177 1.52 14.14 30.53
C GLU A 177 1.88 12.69 30.14
N ARG A 178 2.03 12.42 28.85
CA ARG A 178 2.51 11.12 28.36
C ARG A 178 3.98 10.89 28.70
N ALA A 179 4.82 11.91 28.61
CA ALA A 179 6.24 11.83 28.98
C ALA A 179 6.45 11.42 30.45
N ILE A 180 5.53 11.78 31.36
CA ILE A 180 5.56 11.30 32.77
C ILE A 180 5.37 9.79 32.85
N LYS A 181 4.60 9.21 31.92
CA LYS A 181 4.16 7.80 31.95
C LYS A 181 5.08 6.86 31.15
N THR A 182 6.05 7.38 30.40
CA THR A 182 6.85 6.61 29.43
C THR A 182 8.34 6.91 29.55
N GLU A 183 9.21 5.94 29.21
CA GLU A 183 10.64 6.18 29.09
C GLU A 183 10.99 6.66 27.66
N PRO A 184 11.87 7.66 27.49
CA PRO A 184 12.19 8.23 26.20
C PRO A 184 12.95 7.25 25.30
N GLY A 185 12.43 7.03 24.10
CA GLY A 185 13.01 6.12 23.11
C GLY A 185 12.69 4.64 23.36
N VAL A 186 11.92 4.31 24.41
CA VAL A 186 11.21 3.02 24.46
C VAL A 186 10.01 3.21 23.55
N GLY A 187 10.15 2.79 22.29
CA GLY A 187 9.04 2.77 21.34
C GLY A 187 7.81 2.19 22.04
N HIS A 188 6.69 2.88 21.91
CA HIS A 188 5.44 2.45 22.55
C HIS A 188 5.21 0.99 22.14
N PRO A 189 4.76 0.07 23.02
CA PRO A 189 4.47 -1.32 22.66
C PRO A 189 3.34 -1.49 21.61
N ASP A 190 2.88 -0.39 21.02
CA ASP A 190 1.97 -0.33 19.88
C ASP A 190 2.71 -0.12 18.53
N ASP A 191 4.01 0.22 18.57
CA ASP A 191 4.88 0.27 17.38
C ASP A 191 5.57 -1.08 17.11
N SER A 192 5.33 -2.12 17.92
CA SER A 192 5.81 -3.50 17.68
C SER A 192 4.77 -4.34 16.90
N LEU A 193 4.27 -3.82 15.79
CA LEU A 193 3.45 -4.61 14.86
C LEU A 193 4.25 -5.69 14.09
N ASP A 194 5.55 -5.86 14.40
CA ASP A 194 6.42 -6.86 13.77
C ASP A 194 6.62 -8.15 14.61
N ASP A 195 5.96 -8.33 15.77
CA ASP A 195 5.97 -9.61 16.52
C ASP A 195 4.57 -10.28 16.61
N PRO A 196 4.22 -11.14 15.63
CA PRO A 196 2.93 -11.84 15.61
C PRO A 196 2.76 -12.86 16.76
N ALA A 197 3.83 -13.34 17.39
CA ALA A 197 3.75 -14.31 18.47
C ALA A 197 3.29 -13.67 19.79
N ALA A 198 3.72 -12.44 20.08
CA ALA A 198 3.31 -11.70 21.26
C ALA A 198 1.86 -11.21 21.19
N ALA A 199 1.35 -10.92 19.99
CA ALA A 199 -0.06 -10.57 19.74
C ALA A 199 -0.99 -11.78 19.91
N TYR A 200 -0.60 -12.95 19.36
CA TYR A 200 -1.31 -14.21 19.53
C TYR A 200 -1.47 -14.60 21.01
N GLU A 201 -0.41 -14.45 21.80
CA GLU A 201 -0.41 -14.89 23.20
C GLU A 201 -1.16 -13.94 24.16
N ARG A 202 -1.45 -12.72 23.70
CA ARG A 202 -2.31 -11.75 24.38
C ARG A 202 -3.80 -12.08 24.15
N VAL A 203 -4.16 -12.38 22.90
CA VAL A 203 -5.52 -12.81 22.50
C VAL A 203 -5.88 -14.17 23.10
N ARG A 204 -4.93 -15.13 23.11
CA ARG A 204 -5.10 -16.43 23.76
C ARG A 204 -5.41 -16.31 25.25
N ARG A 205 -4.69 -15.45 25.98
CA ARG A 205 -4.94 -15.21 27.42
C ARG A 205 -6.28 -14.52 27.68
N GLN A 206 -6.72 -13.63 26.79
CA GLN A 206 -8.02 -12.97 26.85
C GLN A 206 -9.17 -13.96 26.57
N LEU A 207 -9.01 -14.86 25.59
CA LEU A 207 -9.99 -15.90 25.26
C LEU A 207 -10.09 -16.98 26.36
N LEU A 208 -8.95 -17.37 26.97
CA LEU A 208 -8.93 -18.29 28.11
C LEU A 208 -9.56 -17.70 29.37
N SER A 209 -9.69 -16.37 29.46
CA SER A 209 -10.33 -15.69 30.59
C SER A 209 -11.86 -15.55 30.46
N LEU A 210 -12.43 -15.88 29.29
CA LEU A 210 -13.84 -15.59 28.94
C LEU A 210 -14.74 -16.82 28.72
N ALA A 211 -14.27 -18.06 28.89
CA ALA A 211 -15.05 -19.24 28.49
C ALA A 211 -15.29 -20.29 29.59
N ASP A 212 -16.56 -20.69 29.71
CA ASP A 212 -17.08 -21.77 30.54
C ASP A 212 -16.63 -23.15 30.00
N GLN A 213 -16.12 -24.02 30.88
CA GLN A 213 -15.28 -25.19 30.53
C GLN A 213 -16.02 -26.37 29.86
N THR A 214 -17.34 -26.31 29.75
CA THR A 214 -18.19 -27.45 29.33
C THR A 214 -18.38 -27.59 27.82
N VAL A 215 -18.26 -26.49 27.05
CA VAL A 215 -18.45 -26.51 25.58
C VAL A 215 -17.19 -26.99 24.86
N LEU A 216 -16.02 -26.54 25.32
CA LEU A 216 -14.72 -26.90 24.73
C LEU A 216 -14.36 -28.38 24.92
N ALA A 217 -14.72 -28.96 26.08
CA ALA A 217 -14.46 -30.36 26.39
C ALA A 217 -15.36 -31.34 25.61
N ARG A 218 -16.43 -30.85 24.96
CA ARG A 218 -17.33 -31.65 24.13
C ARG A 218 -16.89 -31.63 22.66
N ALA A 219 -16.42 -30.48 22.17
CA ALA A 219 -15.87 -30.34 20.81
C ALA A 219 -14.55 -31.11 20.62
N LEU A 220 -13.68 -31.13 21.63
CA LEU A 220 -12.38 -31.80 21.56
C LEU A 220 -12.46 -33.34 21.59
N ARG A 221 -13.60 -33.93 21.97
CA ARG A 221 -13.76 -35.40 22.07
C ARG A 221 -14.21 -36.09 20.78
N SER A 222 -14.78 -35.37 19.83
CA SER A 222 -15.26 -35.88 18.54
C SER A 222 -14.31 -35.59 17.36
N TRP A 223 -13.28 -34.77 17.58
CA TRP A 223 -12.32 -34.31 16.58
C TRP A 223 -11.60 -35.43 15.78
N PRO A 224 -11.21 -36.58 16.37
CA PRO A 224 -10.48 -37.61 15.62
C PRO A 224 -11.32 -38.37 14.57
N ARG A 225 -12.66 -38.39 14.72
CA ARG A 225 -13.57 -39.05 13.76
C ARG A 225 -13.91 -38.14 12.57
N PHE A 226 -13.98 -36.83 12.80
CA PHE A 226 -14.17 -35.83 11.75
C PHE A 226 -12.95 -35.70 10.84
N TYR A 227 -11.75 -35.80 11.42
CA TYR A 227 -10.47 -35.68 10.70
C TYR A 227 -10.27 -36.71 9.58
N ARG A 228 -10.72 -37.96 9.76
CA ARG A 228 -10.58 -39.02 8.74
C ARG A 228 -11.63 -38.98 7.63
N ALA A 229 -12.82 -38.44 7.89
CA ALA A 229 -13.88 -38.37 6.90
C ALA A 229 -13.69 -37.21 5.91
N GLY A 230 -13.17 -36.07 6.39
CA GLY A 230 -12.92 -34.89 5.55
C GLY A 230 -11.83 -35.10 4.50
N LEU A 231 -10.75 -35.82 4.84
CA LEU A 231 -9.61 -36.06 3.93
C LEU A 231 -9.97 -36.89 2.68
N SER A 232 -11.04 -37.68 2.71
CA SER A 232 -11.44 -38.51 1.56
C SER A 232 -12.34 -37.79 0.56
N LEU A 233 -12.90 -36.62 0.92
CA LEU A 233 -13.82 -35.84 0.09
C LEU A 233 -13.11 -34.73 -0.72
N CYS A 234 -11.89 -34.35 -0.33
CA CYS A 234 -11.12 -33.28 -0.98
C CYS A 234 -10.50 -33.67 -2.34
N PHE A 235 -10.67 -34.91 -2.82
CA PHE A 235 -10.05 -35.42 -4.05
C PHE A 235 -11.05 -35.96 -5.09
N ALA A 236 -12.34 -35.63 -4.97
CA ALA A 236 -13.35 -36.00 -5.98
C ALA A 236 -13.63 -34.82 -6.93
N ASP A 237 -13.70 -35.13 -8.22
CA ASP A 237 -14.11 -34.24 -9.32
C ASP A 237 -15.56 -34.65 -9.69
N PRO A 238 -16.60 -33.78 -9.66
CA PRO A 238 -16.63 -32.32 -9.78
C PRO A 238 -16.68 -31.53 -8.45
N PRO A 239 -16.53 -30.18 -8.45
CA PRO A 239 -16.51 -29.34 -7.23
C PRO A 239 -17.75 -29.51 -6.33
N ILE A 240 -17.52 -29.40 -5.01
CA ILE A 240 -18.50 -29.59 -3.91
C ILE A 240 -19.77 -28.73 -4.08
N SER A 241 -19.67 -27.60 -4.76
CA SER A 241 -20.80 -26.71 -5.09
C SER A 241 -21.89 -27.39 -5.93
N ASP A 242 -21.52 -28.32 -6.82
CA ASP A 242 -22.43 -28.94 -7.78
C ASP A 242 -23.20 -30.13 -7.17
N LEU A 243 -22.69 -30.69 -6.07
CA LEU A 243 -23.32 -31.81 -5.35
C LEU A 243 -24.40 -31.37 -4.35
N LEU A 244 -24.40 -30.09 -3.96
CA LEU A 244 -25.24 -29.58 -2.87
C LEU A 244 -26.41 -28.69 -3.33
N SER A 245 -26.47 -28.26 -4.59
CA SER A 245 -27.50 -27.30 -5.05
C SER A 245 -28.90 -27.90 -5.18
N ASP A 246 -29.04 -29.14 -5.69
CA ASP A 246 -30.32 -29.55 -6.26
C ASP A 246 -31.23 -30.39 -5.35
N SER A 247 -30.69 -31.14 -4.38
CA SER A 247 -31.52 -32.00 -3.51
C SER A 247 -31.80 -31.43 -2.11
N TYR A 248 -31.03 -30.44 -1.65
CA TYR A 248 -31.09 -29.93 -0.27
C TYR A 248 -31.82 -28.59 -0.15
N ALA A 249 -31.82 -27.77 -1.21
CA ALA A 249 -32.52 -26.48 -1.27
C ALA A 249 -34.05 -26.61 -1.09
N ASP A 250 -34.65 -27.67 -1.63
CA ASP A 250 -36.10 -27.89 -1.58
C ASP A 250 -36.58 -28.39 -0.19
N HIS A 251 -35.68 -28.92 0.66
CA HIS A 251 -35.97 -29.37 2.02
C HIS A 251 -35.77 -28.26 3.08
N ALA A 252 -34.82 -27.34 2.84
CA ALA A 252 -34.56 -26.19 3.70
C ALA A 252 -35.67 -25.12 3.63
N LEU A 253 -36.25 -24.90 2.43
CA LEU A 253 -37.37 -23.96 2.21
C LEU A 253 -38.68 -24.40 2.87
N LYS A 254 -38.93 -25.71 3.01
CA LYS A 254 -40.14 -26.25 3.66
C LYS A 254 -40.12 -26.17 5.19
N ASN A 255 -38.96 -25.89 5.80
CA ASN A 255 -38.77 -25.92 7.26
C ASN A 255 -38.31 -24.58 7.88
N GLY A 256 -38.39 -23.47 7.14
CA GLY A 256 -38.24 -22.12 7.71
C GLY A 256 -36.81 -21.71 8.10
N VAL A 257 -35.78 -22.33 7.52
CA VAL A 257 -34.39 -21.88 7.69
C VAL A 257 -34.08 -20.85 6.61
N GLY A 258 -33.74 -19.62 7.03
CA GLY A 258 -33.43 -18.53 6.11
C GLY A 258 -32.10 -18.70 5.37
N PRO A 259 -31.99 -18.20 4.12
CA PRO A 259 -30.86 -18.44 3.20
C PRO A 259 -29.49 -17.99 3.73
N LEU A 260 -29.45 -16.99 4.61
CA LEU A 260 -28.24 -16.41 5.21
C LEU A 260 -27.50 -17.30 6.24
N ARG A 261 -28.07 -18.43 6.67
CA ARG A 261 -27.38 -19.39 7.57
C ARG A 261 -26.74 -20.57 6.83
N LEU A 262 -27.09 -20.76 5.57
CA LEU A 262 -26.57 -21.84 4.73
C LEU A 262 -25.29 -21.41 4.01
N GLU A 263 -25.25 -20.20 3.45
CA GLU A 263 -24.04 -19.61 2.84
C GLU A 263 -22.89 -19.51 3.86
N LYS A 264 -23.18 -19.08 5.09
CA LYS A 264 -22.16 -18.91 6.13
C LYS A 264 -21.60 -20.22 6.70
N PHE A 265 -22.32 -21.32 6.53
CA PHE A 265 -21.88 -22.65 6.95
C PHE A 265 -21.04 -23.32 5.85
N ILE A 266 -21.36 -23.04 4.58
CA ILE A 266 -20.58 -23.47 3.40
C ILE A 266 -19.26 -22.69 3.34
N GLU A 267 -19.26 -21.38 3.58
CA GLU A 267 -18.03 -20.55 3.67
C GLU A 267 -17.05 -21.05 4.75
N VAL A 268 -17.54 -21.41 5.94
CA VAL A 268 -16.67 -21.88 7.06
C VAL A 268 -16.08 -23.26 6.77
N LEU A 269 -16.79 -24.12 6.04
CA LEU A 269 -16.29 -25.43 5.59
C LEU A 269 -15.25 -25.28 4.48
N GLU A 270 -15.45 -24.35 3.54
CA GLU A 270 -14.49 -24.03 2.48
C GLU A 270 -13.21 -23.39 3.03
N GLU A 271 -13.30 -22.45 3.98
CA GLU A 271 -12.14 -21.84 4.65
C GLU A 271 -11.31 -22.85 5.45
N LEU A 272 -11.94 -23.75 6.23
CA LEU A 272 -11.23 -24.76 7.03
C LEU A 272 -10.56 -25.84 6.17
N CYS A 273 -11.13 -26.16 5.01
CA CYS A 273 -10.51 -27.08 4.03
C CYS A 273 -9.33 -26.42 3.31
N LEU A 274 -9.41 -25.12 2.99
CA LEU A 274 -8.32 -24.34 2.38
C LEU A 274 -7.16 -24.12 3.37
N GLU A 275 -7.42 -23.83 4.64
CA GLU A 275 -6.37 -23.56 5.63
C GLU A 275 -5.53 -24.81 5.97
N VAL A 276 -6.14 -25.99 5.92
CA VAL A 276 -5.45 -27.27 6.18
C VAL A 276 -4.72 -27.78 4.94
N ALA A 277 -5.25 -27.59 3.73
CA ALA A 277 -4.56 -27.91 2.48
C ALA A 277 -3.30 -27.04 2.28
N VAL A 278 -3.36 -25.77 2.68
CA VAL A 278 -2.23 -24.82 2.57
C VAL A 278 -1.13 -25.10 3.61
N ARG A 279 -1.45 -25.74 4.74
CA ARG A 279 -0.45 -26.03 5.78
C ARG A 279 0.37 -27.30 5.52
N ASP A 280 -0.18 -28.29 4.83
CA ASP A 280 0.53 -29.55 4.52
C ASP A 280 1.24 -29.55 3.15
N GLN A 281 0.89 -28.64 2.22
CA GLN A 281 1.63 -28.48 0.96
C GLN A 281 3.01 -27.82 1.14
N LEU A 282 3.29 -27.29 2.33
CA LEU A 282 4.60 -26.75 2.74
C LEU A 282 5.48 -27.77 3.51
N ALA A 283 5.05 -29.02 3.66
CA ALA A 283 5.85 -30.08 4.30
C ALA A 283 6.13 -31.29 3.39
N PHE A 284 5.68 -31.27 2.13
CA PHE A 284 5.82 -32.40 1.22
C PHE A 284 6.29 -31.95 -0.16
N THR A 285 7.60 -31.99 -0.41
CA THR A 285 8.21 -32.72 -1.54
C THR A 285 9.72 -32.52 -1.55
N ASP A 286 10.39 -33.29 -0.70
CA ASP A 286 11.74 -33.78 -0.96
C ASP A 286 11.62 -35.24 -1.45
N GLY A 287 12.02 -35.50 -2.69
CA GLY A 287 12.60 -36.78 -3.11
C GLY A 287 11.72 -37.92 -3.64
N LEU A 288 11.98 -38.24 -4.93
CA LEU A 288 11.85 -39.56 -5.60
C LEU A 288 10.40 -39.97 -5.97
N GLY A 289 10.05 -40.50 -7.14
CA GLY A 289 10.75 -41.21 -8.20
C GLY A 289 9.77 -42.26 -8.74
N GLU A 290 9.68 -42.38 -10.07
CA GLU A 290 8.98 -43.35 -10.94
C GLU A 290 8.25 -44.58 -10.33
N GLU A 291 7.01 -44.87 -10.78
CA GLU A 291 6.64 -46.05 -11.62
C GLU A 291 5.11 -46.29 -11.71
N GLU A 292 4.69 -46.71 -12.90
CA GLU A 292 3.36 -47.26 -13.29
C GLU A 292 2.88 -48.44 -12.42
N THR A 293 1.57 -48.56 -12.16
CA THR A 293 0.82 -49.85 -12.31
C THR A 293 -0.69 -49.75 -12.09
N ASP A 294 -1.42 -50.45 -12.97
CA ASP A 294 -2.86 -50.77 -12.96
C ASP A 294 -3.31 -51.62 -11.75
N ALA A 295 -4.46 -51.29 -11.12
CA ALA A 295 -5.35 -52.27 -10.46
C ALA A 295 -6.78 -51.72 -10.18
N ALA A 296 -7.80 -52.55 -10.46
CA ALA A 296 -9.24 -52.29 -10.37
C ALA A 296 -9.83 -52.32 -8.93
N PRO A 297 -11.05 -51.76 -8.68
CA PRO A 297 -11.57 -51.55 -7.32
C PRO A 297 -12.37 -52.74 -6.75
N VAL A 298 -12.20 -52.99 -5.44
CA VAL A 298 -12.99 -53.92 -4.62
C VAL A 298 -14.05 -53.12 -3.85
N ARG A 299 -15.30 -53.60 -3.89
CA ARG A 299 -16.47 -53.08 -3.17
C ARG A 299 -16.32 -53.22 -1.65
N GLY A 300 -16.56 -52.13 -0.92
CA GLY A 300 -16.79 -52.09 0.51
C GLY A 300 -17.45 -50.76 0.90
N GLU A 301 -18.53 -50.85 1.67
CA GLU A 301 -19.41 -49.82 2.26
C GLU A 301 -18.88 -48.37 2.32
N THR A 302 -19.71 -47.41 1.86
CA THR A 302 -19.35 -45.99 1.79
C THR A 302 -19.40 -45.33 3.17
N PRO A 303 -18.44 -44.46 3.53
CA PRO A 303 -18.40 -43.71 4.79
C PRO A 303 -19.66 -42.89 5.11
N LEU A 304 -20.49 -42.59 4.11
CA LEU A 304 -21.77 -41.88 4.23
C LEU A 304 -22.81 -42.63 5.08
N GLU A 305 -22.87 -43.97 5.02
CA GLU A 305 -23.89 -44.75 5.74
C GLU A 305 -23.63 -44.75 7.26
N VAL A 306 -22.36 -44.73 7.68
CA VAL A 306 -21.94 -44.65 9.10
C VAL A 306 -22.26 -43.29 9.71
N VAL A 307 -22.29 -42.22 8.90
CA VAL A 307 -22.61 -40.86 9.35
C VAL A 307 -24.12 -40.67 9.54
N PHE A 308 -24.93 -41.24 8.65
CA PHE A 308 -26.39 -41.20 8.76
C PHE A 308 -26.91 -41.94 10.02
N GLU A 309 -26.32 -43.08 10.37
CA GLU A 309 -26.74 -43.86 11.54
C GLU A 309 -26.44 -43.13 12.86
N ALA A 310 -25.29 -42.45 12.96
CA ALA A 310 -24.89 -41.70 14.14
C ALA A 310 -25.71 -40.40 14.36
N LEU A 311 -26.20 -39.77 13.29
CA LEU A 311 -27.05 -38.58 13.39
C LEU A 311 -28.47 -38.92 13.84
N THR A 312 -28.96 -40.10 13.47
CA THR A 312 -30.30 -40.57 13.82
C THR A 312 -30.41 -40.87 15.32
N GLU A 313 -29.37 -41.45 15.95
CA GLU A 313 -29.32 -41.71 17.41
C GLU A 313 -29.30 -40.44 18.27
N VAL A 314 -28.71 -39.35 17.76
CA VAL A 314 -28.65 -38.06 18.47
C VAL A 314 -30.01 -37.36 18.42
N GLU A 315 -30.75 -37.50 17.32
CA GLU A 315 -32.07 -36.91 17.13
C GLU A 315 -33.16 -37.59 18.00
N GLU A 316 -33.06 -38.91 18.19
CA GLU A 316 -33.96 -39.67 19.08
C GLU A 316 -33.71 -39.36 20.57
N SER A 317 -32.46 -39.10 20.95
CA SER A 317 -32.10 -38.70 22.31
C SER A 317 -32.58 -37.28 22.66
N ALA A 318 -32.59 -36.35 21.69
CA ALA A 318 -33.07 -34.97 21.90
C ALA A 318 -34.60 -34.88 21.97
N LYS A 319 -35.34 -35.77 21.29
CA LYS A 319 -36.81 -35.83 21.35
C LYS A 319 -37.33 -36.40 22.68
N ALA A 320 -36.53 -37.17 23.41
CA ALA A 320 -36.92 -37.76 24.69
C ALA A 320 -36.91 -36.78 25.88
N GLU A 321 -36.19 -35.66 25.80
CA GLU A 321 -36.06 -34.69 26.91
C GLU A 321 -37.08 -33.54 26.86
N SER A 322 -37.84 -33.38 25.76
CA SER A 322 -38.74 -32.23 25.54
C SER A 322 -40.21 -32.44 25.97
N SER A 323 -40.62 -33.62 26.43
CA SER A 323 -42.05 -33.91 26.70
C SER A 323 -42.40 -34.02 28.19
N THR A 324 -42.34 -32.91 28.94
CA THR A 324 -42.99 -32.84 30.27
C THR A 324 -43.29 -31.38 30.69
N THR A 325 -44.51 -30.88 30.41
CA THR A 325 -45.35 -29.92 31.18
C THR A 325 -46.43 -29.34 30.24
N GLU A 326 -47.71 -29.72 30.29
CA GLU A 326 -48.80 -29.48 31.27
C GLU A 326 -49.81 -28.37 30.84
N LYS A 327 -50.79 -28.83 30.06
CA LYS A 327 -52.25 -28.57 30.00
C LYS A 327 -52.92 -27.68 31.10
N VAL A 328 -53.57 -26.56 30.73
CA VAL A 328 -54.76 -25.95 31.40
C VAL A 328 -55.67 -25.22 30.37
N GLU A 329 -56.97 -25.15 30.69
CA GLU A 329 -58.21 -25.01 29.90
C GLU A 329 -58.68 -23.58 29.46
N ALA A 330 -59.39 -23.58 28.32
CA ALA A 330 -60.71 -23.00 27.98
C ALA A 330 -61.09 -21.48 28.05
N SER A 331 -61.70 -21.07 26.92
CA SER A 331 -62.96 -20.28 26.79
C SER A 331 -62.98 -18.76 27.00
N SER A 332 -62.95 -18.00 25.90
CA SER A 332 -63.95 -16.94 25.60
C SER A 332 -63.85 -16.45 24.15
N SER A 333 -65.00 -16.22 23.51
CA SER A 333 -65.09 -15.63 22.16
C SER A 333 -64.76 -14.13 22.19
N PRO A 334 -64.02 -13.57 21.21
CA PRO A 334 -63.75 -12.14 21.17
C PRO A 334 -64.97 -11.36 20.65
N PRO A 335 -65.22 -10.15 21.15
CA PRO A 335 -66.24 -9.25 20.62
C PRO A 335 -65.78 -8.69 19.27
N SER A 336 -66.73 -8.47 18.36
CA SER A 336 -66.54 -7.76 17.10
C SER A 336 -66.02 -6.34 17.38
N THR A 337 -64.71 -6.15 17.23
CA THR A 337 -64.04 -4.85 17.25
C THR A 337 -64.15 -4.23 15.86
N ALA A 338 -65.09 -3.32 15.69
CA ALA A 338 -64.92 -2.26 14.69
C ALA A 338 -63.70 -1.44 15.14
N GLU A 339 -62.53 -1.79 14.61
CA GLU A 339 -61.25 -1.15 14.92
C GLU A 339 -61.37 0.35 14.73
N VAL A 340 -61.26 1.09 15.85
CA VAL A 340 -61.10 2.53 15.82
C VAL A 340 -59.76 2.79 15.16
N ARG A 341 -59.76 3.10 13.86
CA ARG A 341 -58.54 3.50 13.13
C ARG A 341 -57.96 4.73 13.81
N THR A 342 -56.83 4.56 14.49
CA THR A 342 -56.06 5.64 15.08
C THR A 342 -55.56 6.54 13.97
N ARG A 343 -56.09 7.75 13.85
CA ARG A 343 -55.60 8.72 12.86
C ARG A 343 -54.19 9.15 13.24
N LEU A 344 -53.27 9.14 12.28
CA LEU A 344 -51.91 9.65 12.49
C LEU A 344 -51.93 11.12 12.96
N PRO A 345 -51.12 11.48 13.98
CA PRO A 345 -51.01 12.86 14.43
C PRO A 345 -50.31 13.73 13.38
N GLN A 346 -50.64 15.03 13.37
CA GLN A 346 -50.05 15.99 12.44
C GLN A 346 -48.68 16.53 12.87
N SER A 347 -48.26 16.26 14.11
CA SER A 347 -46.98 16.77 14.63
C SER A 347 -46.28 15.75 15.55
N PRO A 348 -44.94 15.75 15.60
CA PRO A 348 -44.16 14.81 16.42
C PRO A 348 -44.47 14.88 17.92
N GLU A 349 -44.87 16.05 18.45
CA GLU A 349 -45.15 16.24 19.88
C GLU A 349 -46.44 15.53 20.33
N ARG A 350 -47.31 15.19 19.37
CA ARG A 350 -48.56 14.47 19.61
C ARG A 350 -48.45 12.97 19.34
N LEU A 351 -47.26 12.47 19.04
CA LEU A 351 -47.02 11.05 18.91
C LEU A 351 -47.19 10.38 20.28
N ASP A 352 -48.13 9.45 20.33
CA ASP A 352 -48.25 8.46 21.38
C ASP A 352 -47.77 7.09 20.87
N GLU A 353 -47.63 6.15 21.80
CA GLU A 353 -47.14 4.80 21.54
C GLU A 353 -48.03 4.02 20.56
N SER A 354 -49.34 4.28 20.54
CA SER A 354 -50.27 3.60 19.63
C SER A 354 -50.12 4.07 18.19
N ALA A 355 -49.97 5.39 17.99
CA ALA A 355 -49.67 5.99 16.69
C ALA A 355 -48.29 5.55 16.19
N TRP A 356 -47.30 5.44 17.08
CA TRP A 356 -45.96 4.97 16.74
C TRP A 356 -45.93 3.53 16.23
N ARG A 357 -46.64 2.61 16.91
CA ARG A 357 -46.80 1.22 16.44
C ARG A 357 -47.53 1.14 15.10
N HIS A 358 -48.55 1.97 14.90
CA HIS A 358 -49.24 2.04 13.61
C HIS A 358 -48.30 2.51 12.50
N ILE A 359 -47.44 3.50 12.76
CA ILE A 359 -46.40 3.95 11.83
C ILE A 359 -45.42 2.80 11.51
N HIS A 360 -44.94 2.07 12.51
CA HIS A 360 -44.10 0.89 12.32
C HIS A 360 -44.79 -0.15 11.41
N ASP A 361 -46.04 -0.50 11.70
CA ASP A 361 -46.80 -1.49 10.93
C ASP A 361 -47.02 -1.06 9.49
N LEU A 362 -47.24 0.24 9.24
CA LEU A 362 -47.29 0.80 7.89
C LEU A 362 -45.94 0.61 7.16
N PHE A 363 -44.82 0.96 7.79
CA PHE A 363 -43.50 0.79 7.16
C PHE A 363 -43.13 -0.67 6.90
N VAL A 364 -43.49 -1.59 7.79
CA VAL A 364 -43.29 -3.03 7.58
C VAL A 364 -44.18 -3.55 6.45
N ARG A 365 -45.47 -3.21 6.46
CA ARG A 365 -46.44 -3.62 5.43
C ARG A 365 -46.05 -3.18 4.02
N HIS A 366 -45.45 -1.99 3.90
CA HIS A 366 -45.02 -1.43 2.62
C HIS A 366 -43.53 -1.69 2.29
N HIS A 367 -42.84 -2.57 3.04
CA HIS A 367 -41.42 -2.91 2.84
C HIS A 367 -40.46 -1.71 2.87
N LEU A 368 -40.81 -0.69 3.64
CA LEU A 368 -40.02 0.53 3.81
C LEU A 368 -39.14 0.51 5.06
N ALA A 369 -39.37 -0.43 5.99
CA ALA A 369 -38.53 -0.60 7.18
C ALA A 369 -37.00 -0.71 6.90
N PRO A 370 -36.51 -1.44 5.88
CA PRO A 370 -35.07 -1.51 5.61
C PRO A 370 -34.53 -0.27 4.87
N GLN A 371 -35.39 0.66 4.44
CA GLN A 371 -34.97 1.81 3.66
C GLN A 371 -34.30 2.87 4.55
N PRO A 372 -33.25 3.55 4.06
CA PRO A 372 -32.53 4.53 4.86
C PRO A 372 -33.39 5.78 5.12
N VAL A 373 -33.43 6.27 6.36
CA VAL A 373 -34.25 7.43 6.76
C VAL A 373 -33.89 8.69 5.95
N GLY A 374 -32.61 8.85 5.58
CA GLY A 374 -32.14 9.97 4.78
C GLY A 374 -32.79 10.06 3.40
N ARG A 375 -33.23 8.92 2.83
CA ARG A 375 -33.94 8.89 1.54
C ARG A 375 -35.18 9.78 1.56
N PHE A 376 -35.84 9.88 2.71
CA PHE A 376 -37.13 10.55 2.88
C PHE A 376 -37.03 11.94 3.52
N ALA A 377 -35.84 12.37 3.92
CA ALA A 377 -35.63 13.72 4.44
C ALA A 377 -35.97 14.78 3.38
N VAL A 378 -36.43 15.98 3.75
CA VAL A 378 -36.60 17.05 2.76
C VAL A 378 -35.24 17.50 2.24
N SER A 379 -34.27 17.66 3.14
CA SER A 379 -32.86 17.84 2.83
C SER A 379 -32.02 16.98 3.76
N LEU A 380 -30.97 16.35 3.23
CA LEU A 380 -29.99 15.61 4.03
C LEU A 380 -29.18 16.52 4.95
N ALA A 381 -29.18 17.84 4.70
CA ALA A 381 -28.58 18.82 5.60
C ALA A 381 -29.31 18.91 6.96
N GLU A 382 -30.58 18.48 7.03
CA GLU A 382 -31.36 18.45 8.27
C GLU A 382 -30.97 17.28 9.19
N LEU A 383 -30.29 16.26 8.65
CA LEU A 383 -29.87 15.07 9.39
C LEU A 383 -28.34 15.03 9.53
N PRO A 384 -27.82 14.60 10.69
CA PRO A 384 -26.40 14.27 10.81
C PRO A 384 -26.02 13.19 9.78
N ARG A 385 -24.86 13.36 9.13
CA ARG A 385 -24.38 12.43 8.09
C ARG A 385 -24.34 10.97 8.54
N THR A 386 -23.99 10.73 9.79
CA THR A 386 -23.92 9.38 10.36
C THR A 386 -25.28 8.66 10.42
N ARG A 387 -26.39 9.40 10.28
CA ARG A 387 -27.75 8.88 10.37
C ARG A 387 -28.44 8.78 9.02
N TRP A 388 -27.77 9.15 7.92
CA TRP A 388 -28.39 9.15 6.60
C TRP A 388 -28.81 7.75 6.14
N ARG A 389 -28.00 6.74 6.49
CA ARG A 389 -28.15 5.35 6.03
C ARG A 389 -28.89 4.46 7.03
N ASP A 390 -29.21 4.97 8.22
CA ASP A 390 -29.91 4.20 9.24
C ASP A 390 -31.27 3.74 8.70
N PRO A 391 -31.58 2.44 8.74
CA PRO A 391 -32.88 1.92 8.35
C PRO A 391 -34.01 2.54 9.18
N ILE A 392 -35.15 2.82 8.55
CA ILE A 392 -36.36 3.29 9.25
C ILE A 392 -36.74 2.36 10.40
N GLY A 393 -36.60 1.04 10.19
CA GLY A 393 -36.95 0.01 11.16
C GLY A 393 -36.14 0.07 12.45
N GLU A 394 -34.92 0.62 12.42
CA GLU A 394 -34.13 0.80 13.66
C GLU A 394 -34.80 1.82 14.61
N TYR A 395 -35.52 2.79 14.06
CA TYR A 395 -36.25 3.77 14.83
C TYR A 395 -37.65 3.28 15.19
N THR A 396 -38.42 2.84 14.19
CA THR A 396 -39.83 2.48 14.39
C THR A 396 -40.03 1.15 15.09
N GLY A 397 -39.03 0.25 15.07
CA GLY A 397 -39.07 -1.02 15.78
C GLY A 397 -38.89 -0.90 17.31
N GLN A 398 -38.45 0.27 17.79
CA GLN A 398 -38.29 0.56 19.22
C GLN A 398 -39.57 1.20 19.78
N PRO A 399 -39.90 0.98 21.08
CA PRO A 399 -40.91 1.77 21.78
C PRO A 399 -40.62 3.28 21.66
N LEU A 400 -41.67 4.11 21.60
CA LEU A 400 -41.52 5.55 21.37
C LEU A 400 -40.69 6.25 22.45
N GLU A 401 -40.83 5.80 23.71
CA GLU A 401 -40.02 6.32 24.83
C GLU A 401 -38.54 5.96 24.67
N GLU A 402 -38.24 4.71 24.29
CA GLU A 402 -36.86 4.27 24.05
C GLU A 402 -36.21 5.01 22.88
N PHE A 403 -36.96 5.25 21.79
CA PHE A 403 -36.47 6.05 20.68
C PHE A 403 -36.18 7.51 21.07
N ARG A 404 -37.00 8.11 21.95
CA ARG A 404 -36.76 9.46 22.49
C ARG A 404 -35.50 9.54 23.34
N ASP A 405 -35.20 8.47 24.07
CA ASP A 405 -34.06 8.38 24.98
C ASP A 405 -32.81 7.75 24.31
N ALA A 406 -32.91 7.34 23.05
CA ALA A 406 -31.86 6.65 22.33
C ALA A 406 -30.57 7.50 22.24
N PRO A 407 -29.38 6.92 22.48
CA PRO A 407 -28.12 7.65 22.42
C PRO A 407 -27.92 8.41 21.10
N GLY A 408 -27.67 9.71 21.21
CA GLY A 408 -27.47 10.58 20.05
C GLY A 408 -28.77 11.02 19.35
N VAL A 409 -29.95 10.66 19.85
CA VAL A 409 -31.26 11.15 19.39
C VAL A 409 -31.81 12.15 20.41
N GLY A 410 -31.17 13.32 20.52
CA GLY A 410 -31.71 14.39 21.38
C GLY A 410 -33.07 14.91 20.90
N PRO A 411 -33.79 15.73 21.69
CA PRO A 411 -35.17 16.17 21.38
C PRO A 411 -35.36 16.84 20.01
N THR A 412 -34.33 17.52 19.51
CA THR A 412 -34.32 18.11 18.16
C THR A 412 -34.23 17.04 17.08
N ARG A 413 -33.34 16.05 17.25
CA ARG A 413 -33.15 14.95 16.29
C ARG A 413 -34.34 14.00 16.28
N PHE A 414 -34.92 13.71 17.45
CA PHE A 414 -36.19 13.01 17.57
C PHE A 414 -37.26 13.71 16.72
N ARG A 415 -37.45 15.03 16.90
CA ARG A 415 -38.44 15.79 16.12
C ARG A 415 -38.19 15.72 14.62
N GLN A 416 -36.94 15.86 14.17
CA GLN A 416 -36.59 15.78 12.75
C GLN A 416 -36.91 14.40 12.16
N ILE A 417 -36.46 13.32 12.80
CA ILE A 417 -36.69 11.95 12.34
C ILE A 417 -38.18 11.61 12.39
N ALA A 418 -38.86 11.91 13.49
CA ALA A 418 -40.30 11.67 13.64
C ALA A 418 -41.13 12.44 12.60
N ASP A 419 -40.75 13.68 12.28
CA ASP A 419 -41.41 14.48 11.24
C ASP A 419 -41.21 13.89 9.84
N ILE A 420 -40.02 13.35 9.54
CA ILE A 420 -39.78 12.59 8.29
C ILE A 420 -40.71 11.37 8.25
N LEU A 421 -40.75 10.57 9.31
CA LEU A 421 -41.54 9.34 9.38
C LEU A 421 -43.04 9.61 9.27
N LEU A 422 -43.54 10.64 9.95
CA LEU A 422 -44.94 11.07 9.86
C LEU A 422 -45.32 11.51 8.44
N ARG A 423 -44.44 12.26 7.77
CA ARG A 423 -44.66 12.70 6.38
C ARG A 423 -44.74 11.54 5.40
N VAL A 424 -43.95 10.48 5.61
CA VAL A 424 -44.02 9.26 4.77
C VAL A 424 -45.21 8.37 5.15
N ALA A 425 -45.54 8.26 6.45
CA ALA A 425 -46.66 7.45 6.91
C ALA A 425 -48.03 8.03 6.52
N ALA A 426 -48.18 9.36 6.49
CA ALA A 426 -49.44 10.03 6.17
C ALA A 426 -50.09 9.61 4.82
N PRO A 427 -49.35 9.54 3.68
CA PRO A 427 -49.91 9.02 2.44
C PRO A 427 -50.14 7.50 2.45
N LEU A 428 -49.38 6.73 3.23
CA LEU A 428 -49.55 5.26 3.35
C LEU A 428 -50.77 4.87 4.18
N ASP A 429 -51.17 5.72 5.13
CA ASP A 429 -52.34 5.53 6.00
C ASP A 429 -53.67 5.81 5.27
N GLN A 430 -53.63 6.49 4.13
CA GLN A 430 -54.83 6.67 3.32
C GLN A 430 -55.23 5.32 2.73
N PRO A 431 -56.52 4.92 2.81
CA PRO A 431 -57.00 3.71 2.16
C PRO A 431 -56.82 3.91 0.66
N LEU A 432 -55.71 3.40 0.11
CA LEU A 432 -55.53 3.26 -1.32
C LEU A 432 -56.77 2.52 -1.83
N ALA A 433 -57.51 3.14 -2.75
CA ALA A 433 -58.73 2.61 -3.33
C ALA A 433 -58.41 1.45 -4.30
N VAL A 434 -57.65 0.47 -3.82
CA VAL A 434 -57.32 -0.76 -4.52
C VAL A 434 -58.24 -1.81 -3.94
N GLU A 435 -59.23 -2.21 -4.73
CA GLU A 435 -60.31 -3.12 -4.32
C GLU A 435 -59.81 -4.55 -4.07
N ASP A 436 -58.56 -4.90 -4.42
CA ASP A 436 -57.98 -6.21 -4.13
C ASP A 436 -56.54 -6.13 -3.54
N PRO A 437 -56.35 -6.40 -2.24
CA PRO A 437 -55.03 -6.48 -1.61
C PRO A 437 -54.18 -7.70 -2.07
N ARG A 438 -54.68 -8.53 -2.99
CA ARG A 438 -53.94 -9.68 -3.56
C ARG A 438 -53.15 -9.34 -4.83
N GLU A 439 -53.40 -8.20 -5.45
CA GLU A 439 -52.52 -7.68 -6.50
C GLU A 439 -51.32 -7.04 -5.80
N GLY A 440 -50.18 -7.75 -5.78
CA GLY A 440 -48.96 -7.37 -5.04
C GLY A 440 -48.33 -6.05 -5.49
N LEU A 441 -48.98 -4.93 -5.16
CA LEU A 441 -48.53 -3.58 -5.46
C LEU A 441 -47.34 -3.20 -4.57
N THR A 442 -46.22 -2.84 -5.20
CA THR A 442 -45.06 -2.28 -4.53
C THR A 442 -45.16 -0.75 -4.53
N VAL A 443 -45.18 -0.14 -3.34
CA VAL A 443 -45.10 1.32 -3.21
C VAL A 443 -43.64 1.72 -3.19
N GLN A 444 -43.22 2.55 -4.14
CA GLN A 444 -41.88 3.13 -4.13
C GLN A 444 -41.92 4.62 -3.85
N VAL A 445 -41.23 5.02 -2.80
CA VAL A 445 -41.14 6.42 -2.38
C VAL A 445 -39.75 6.94 -2.73
N LEU A 446 -39.71 7.95 -3.60
CA LEU A 446 -38.51 8.62 -4.10
C LEU A 446 -38.64 10.14 -3.92
N PRO A 447 -37.54 10.88 -3.72
CA PRO A 447 -37.55 12.33 -3.86
C PRO A 447 -38.10 12.73 -5.24
N THR A 448 -38.93 13.77 -5.31
CA THR A 448 -39.64 14.15 -6.56
C THR A 448 -38.72 14.31 -7.77
N ARG A 449 -37.50 14.86 -7.57
CA ARG A 449 -36.51 15.03 -8.64
C ARG A 449 -35.96 13.71 -9.14
N VAL A 450 -35.64 12.81 -8.21
CA VAL A 450 -35.17 11.46 -8.51
C VAL A 450 -36.28 10.64 -9.18
N ALA A 451 -37.52 10.77 -8.72
CA ALA A 451 -38.67 10.11 -9.33
C ALA A 451 -38.85 10.53 -10.80
N ARG A 452 -38.75 11.84 -11.09
CA ARG A 452 -38.80 12.37 -12.45
C ARG A 452 -37.70 11.79 -13.34
N VAL A 453 -36.47 11.76 -12.82
CA VAL A 453 -35.32 11.20 -13.53
C VAL A 453 -35.53 9.73 -13.85
N ARG A 454 -35.97 8.95 -12.86
CA ARG A 454 -36.23 7.53 -13.06
C ARG A 454 -37.32 7.29 -14.11
N THR A 455 -38.47 7.96 -14.00
CA THR A 455 -39.55 7.81 -14.99
C THR A 455 -39.05 8.13 -16.39
N TRP A 456 -38.23 9.17 -16.53
CA TRP A 456 -37.64 9.52 -17.81
C TRP A 456 -36.68 8.43 -18.34
N ILE A 457 -35.84 7.82 -17.50
CA ILE A 457 -34.98 6.70 -17.92
C ILE A 457 -35.82 5.49 -18.33
N ASP A 458 -36.83 5.13 -17.54
CA ASP A 458 -37.74 4.02 -17.85
C ASP A 458 -38.41 4.25 -19.22
N ASP A 459 -38.85 5.48 -19.51
CA ASP A 459 -39.43 5.85 -20.81
C ASP A 459 -38.40 5.76 -21.96
N VAL A 460 -37.15 6.16 -21.74
CA VAL A 460 -36.08 6.07 -22.76
C VAL A 460 -35.74 4.61 -23.06
N LEU A 461 -35.57 3.79 -22.03
CA LEU A 461 -35.29 2.35 -22.17
C LEU A 461 -36.45 1.63 -22.86
N ALA A 462 -37.70 2.02 -22.60
CA ALA A 462 -38.88 1.43 -23.23
C ALA A 462 -39.12 1.89 -24.68
N SER A 463 -38.70 3.09 -25.05
CA SER A 463 -39.04 3.71 -26.35
C SER A 463 -38.01 3.47 -27.47
N GLU A 464 -36.94 2.72 -27.20
CA GLU A 464 -35.73 2.62 -28.04
C GLU A 464 -35.11 3.99 -28.42
N ALA A 465 -35.55 5.08 -27.78
CA ALA A 465 -35.11 6.42 -28.09
C ALA A 465 -33.64 6.59 -27.68
N ARG A 466 -32.90 7.38 -28.46
CA ARG A 466 -31.52 7.75 -28.17
C ARG A 466 -31.45 9.25 -27.96
N PRO A 467 -31.77 9.75 -26.75
CA PRO A 467 -31.69 11.17 -26.47
C PRO A 467 -30.26 11.67 -26.72
N SER A 468 -30.16 12.88 -27.27
CA SER A 468 -28.86 13.54 -27.43
C SER A 468 -28.27 13.90 -26.06
N ALA A 469 -26.96 14.17 -26.02
CA ALA A 469 -26.29 14.61 -24.80
C ALA A 469 -26.95 15.85 -24.15
N ALA A 470 -27.53 16.76 -24.95
CA ALA A 470 -28.26 17.91 -24.46
C ALA A 470 -29.58 17.54 -23.76
N ILE A 471 -30.32 16.55 -24.28
CA ILE A 471 -31.56 16.07 -23.65
C ILE A 471 -31.22 15.31 -22.36
N ILE A 472 -30.14 14.52 -22.36
CA ILE A 472 -29.62 13.86 -21.15
C ILE A 472 -29.23 14.91 -20.10
N ALA A 473 -28.53 15.97 -20.50
CA ALA A 473 -28.20 17.06 -19.58
C ALA A 473 -29.46 17.64 -18.91
N GLU A 474 -30.49 17.98 -19.71
CA GLU A 474 -31.71 18.64 -19.24
C GLU A 474 -32.63 17.73 -18.40
N GLN A 475 -32.91 16.50 -18.86
CA GLN A 475 -33.93 15.64 -18.24
C GLN A 475 -33.35 14.66 -17.20
N PHE A 476 -32.05 14.35 -17.28
CA PHE A 476 -31.37 13.44 -16.36
C PHE A 476 -30.47 14.18 -15.38
N LEU A 477 -29.52 15.01 -15.85
CA LEU A 477 -28.52 15.61 -14.98
C LEU A 477 -29.00 16.80 -14.17
N GLU A 478 -29.73 17.73 -14.78
CA GLU A 478 -30.22 18.93 -14.08
C GLU A 478 -31.07 18.60 -12.84
N PRO A 479 -32.04 17.67 -12.87
CA PRO A 479 -32.78 17.32 -11.66
C PRO A 479 -31.91 16.66 -10.57
N LEU A 480 -30.87 15.91 -10.94
CA LEU A 480 -29.93 15.33 -9.97
C LEU A 480 -29.03 16.41 -9.35
N LEU A 481 -28.53 17.35 -10.15
CA LEU A 481 -27.74 18.49 -9.68
C LEU A 481 -28.58 19.42 -8.80
N GLU A 482 -29.86 19.64 -9.14
CA GLU A 482 -30.80 20.32 -8.25
C GLU A 482 -30.91 19.57 -6.92
N GLN A 483 -31.13 18.25 -6.93
CA GLN A 483 -31.22 17.44 -5.71
C GLN A 483 -29.96 17.57 -4.84
N ILE A 484 -28.77 17.50 -5.45
CA ILE A 484 -27.49 17.74 -4.77
C ILE A 484 -27.41 19.18 -4.23
N GLY A 485 -27.88 20.16 -4.98
CA GLY A 485 -27.95 21.56 -4.54
C GLY A 485 -28.82 21.76 -3.30
N TRP A 486 -29.91 20.98 -3.16
CA TRP A 486 -30.77 20.97 -1.97
C TRP A 486 -30.13 20.25 -0.76
N ASP A 487 -29.33 19.22 -1.00
CA ASP A 487 -28.74 18.39 0.06
C ASP A 487 -27.35 18.88 0.53
N LEU A 488 -26.52 19.41 -0.37
CA LEU A 488 -25.13 19.84 -0.13
C LEU A 488 -24.87 21.32 -0.41
N GLY A 489 -25.87 22.05 -0.91
CA GLY A 489 -25.74 23.46 -1.28
C GLY A 489 -25.34 23.67 -2.74
N PHE A 490 -25.64 24.87 -3.23
CA PHE A 490 -25.50 25.26 -4.63
C PHE A 490 -24.05 25.19 -5.14
N GLU A 491 -23.06 25.59 -4.35
CA GLU A 491 -21.64 25.57 -4.74
C GLU A 491 -21.17 24.16 -5.14
N THR A 492 -21.65 23.12 -4.43
CA THR A 492 -21.34 21.71 -4.75
C THR A 492 -21.95 21.30 -6.09
N ALA A 493 -23.19 21.69 -6.36
CA ALA A 493 -23.87 21.40 -7.62
C ALA A 493 -23.17 22.06 -8.81
N GLU A 494 -22.72 23.32 -8.68
CA GLU A 494 -22.00 24.03 -9.74
C GLU A 494 -20.60 23.43 -9.98
N CYS A 495 -19.89 23.01 -8.92
CA CYS A 495 -18.63 22.28 -9.10
C CYS A 495 -18.83 21.00 -9.94
N LEU A 496 -19.92 20.26 -9.70
CA LEU A 496 -20.25 19.04 -10.44
C LEU A 496 -20.69 19.34 -11.88
N ARG A 497 -21.46 20.42 -12.09
CA ARG A 497 -21.84 20.92 -13.42
C ARG A 497 -20.60 21.15 -14.30
N GLY A 498 -19.58 21.82 -13.77
CA GLY A 498 -18.29 22.01 -14.44
C GLY A 498 -17.50 20.72 -14.67
N ARG A 499 -17.50 19.78 -13.69
CA ARG A 499 -16.88 18.45 -13.83
C ARG A 499 -17.55 17.57 -14.89
N LEU A 500 -18.86 17.71 -15.08
CA LEU A 500 -19.63 16.94 -16.06
C LEU A 500 -19.50 17.51 -17.48
N GLY A 501 -19.07 18.78 -17.60
CA GLY A 501 -18.94 19.50 -18.87
C GLY A 501 -20.29 19.97 -19.41
N LEU A 502 -21.23 20.35 -18.53
CA LEU A 502 -22.56 20.77 -18.97
C LEU A 502 -22.57 22.14 -19.66
N ASP A 503 -21.65 23.03 -19.27
CA ASP A 503 -21.53 24.38 -19.86
C ASP A 503 -20.38 24.50 -20.87
N GLY A 504 -19.82 23.38 -21.34
CA GLY A 504 -18.74 23.35 -22.32
C GLY A 504 -17.68 22.28 -22.05
N ALA A 505 -16.41 22.66 -22.09
CA ALA A 505 -15.32 21.72 -21.83
C ALA A 505 -15.34 21.24 -20.38
N VAL A 506 -15.01 19.95 -20.17
CA VAL A 506 -14.88 19.37 -18.82
C VAL A 506 -13.80 20.11 -18.04
N LEU A 507 -14.17 20.71 -16.92
CA LEU A 507 -13.25 21.47 -16.08
C LEU A 507 -12.40 20.54 -15.21
N THR A 508 -11.11 20.84 -15.12
CA THR A 508 -10.19 20.12 -14.24
C THR A 508 -10.40 20.51 -12.77
N LEU A 509 -9.95 19.66 -11.85
CA LEU A 509 -9.96 19.99 -10.41
C LEU A 509 -9.19 21.27 -10.09
N GLN A 510 -8.15 21.61 -10.87
CA GLN A 510 -7.38 22.83 -10.70
C GLN A 510 -8.17 24.06 -11.13
N THR A 511 -8.82 24.00 -12.30
CA THR A 511 -9.65 25.10 -12.81
C THR A 511 -10.80 25.42 -11.87
N LEU A 512 -11.48 24.39 -11.36
CA LEU A 512 -12.55 24.56 -10.37
C LEU A 512 -12.03 25.09 -9.03
N ALA A 513 -10.85 24.64 -8.59
CA ALA A 513 -10.23 25.17 -7.38
C ALA A 513 -9.96 26.68 -7.49
N GLU A 514 -9.45 27.13 -8.64
CA GLU A 514 -9.20 28.54 -8.94
C GLU A 514 -10.51 29.34 -9.04
N GLU A 515 -11.50 28.84 -9.76
CA GLU A 515 -12.78 29.50 -9.98
C GLU A 515 -13.58 29.71 -8.69
N PHE A 516 -13.63 28.69 -7.82
CA PHE A 516 -14.37 28.75 -6.55
C PHE A 516 -13.53 29.29 -5.38
N GLY A 517 -12.24 29.56 -5.59
CA GLY A 517 -11.32 29.98 -4.52
C GLY A 517 -11.14 28.90 -3.45
N LEU A 518 -11.12 27.62 -3.84
CA LEU A 518 -11.00 26.45 -2.98
C LEU A 518 -9.71 25.67 -3.30
N SER A 519 -9.30 24.76 -2.42
CA SER A 519 -8.21 23.84 -2.75
C SER A 519 -8.71 22.69 -3.64
N ARG A 520 -7.83 22.11 -4.47
CA ARG A 520 -8.14 20.90 -5.27
C ARG A 520 -8.73 19.77 -4.42
N GLU A 521 -8.18 19.60 -3.22
CA GLU A 521 -8.64 18.58 -2.28
C GLU A 521 -10.05 18.88 -1.78
N ARG A 522 -10.38 20.16 -1.57
CA ARG A 522 -11.74 20.54 -1.20
C ARG A 522 -12.73 20.24 -2.32
N ILE A 523 -12.38 20.49 -3.58
CA ILE A 523 -13.22 20.12 -4.73
C ILE A 523 -13.46 18.61 -4.76
N ARG A 524 -12.42 17.79 -4.57
CA ARG A 524 -12.57 16.33 -4.47
C ARG A 524 -13.54 15.91 -3.38
N GLN A 525 -13.42 16.49 -2.19
CA GLN A 525 -14.33 16.20 -1.08
C GLN A 525 -15.78 16.58 -1.41
N LEU A 526 -16.01 17.71 -2.07
CA LEU A 526 -17.35 18.13 -2.49
C LEU A 526 -17.93 17.15 -3.51
N THR A 527 -17.13 16.71 -4.48
CA THR A 527 -17.53 15.71 -5.49
C THR A 527 -17.83 14.36 -4.86
N ALA A 528 -16.96 13.84 -3.99
CA ALA A 528 -17.18 12.57 -3.29
C ALA A 528 -18.46 12.58 -2.44
N ARG A 529 -18.75 13.70 -1.77
CA ARG A 529 -19.98 13.86 -0.97
C ARG A 529 -21.25 13.78 -1.82
N ALA A 530 -21.21 14.18 -3.09
CA ALA A 530 -22.37 14.10 -3.96
C ALA A 530 -22.78 12.65 -4.21
N SER A 531 -21.80 11.76 -4.38
CA SER A 531 -22.06 10.33 -4.47
C SER A 531 -22.64 9.74 -3.18
N ASP A 532 -22.15 10.15 -2.02
CA ASP A 532 -22.75 9.74 -0.75
C ASP A 532 -24.23 10.14 -0.65
N VAL A 533 -24.57 11.35 -1.09
CA VAL A 533 -25.95 11.85 -1.11
C VAL A 533 -26.81 11.04 -2.05
N LEU A 534 -26.38 10.83 -3.29
CA LEU A 534 -27.17 10.11 -4.27
C LEU A 534 -27.29 8.61 -3.95
N GLY A 535 -26.28 8.01 -3.32
CA GLY A 535 -26.36 6.65 -2.78
C GLY A 535 -27.41 6.49 -1.68
N VAL A 536 -27.75 7.56 -0.95
CA VAL A 536 -28.85 7.57 0.03
C VAL A 536 -30.18 7.91 -0.62
N ARG A 537 -30.20 8.90 -1.53
CA ARG A 537 -31.42 9.38 -2.19
C ARG A 537 -31.97 8.41 -3.23
N TRP A 538 -31.09 7.67 -3.88
CA TRP A 538 -31.42 6.76 -4.98
C TRP A 538 -30.47 5.54 -5.01
N PRO A 539 -30.58 4.65 -4.02
CA PRO A 539 -29.69 3.49 -3.93
C PRO A 539 -29.79 2.54 -5.13
N GLU A 540 -30.96 2.48 -5.79
CA GLU A 540 -31.19 1.62 -6.96
C GLU A 540 -30.59 2.19 -8.26
N ALA A 541 -30.11 3.44 -8.25
CA ALA A 541 -29.60 4.11 -9.44
C ALA A 541 -28.47 3.33 -10.10
N ARG A 542 -27.58 2.69 -9.32
CA ARG A 542 -26.41 1.98 -9.84
C ARG A 542 -26.79 0.98 -10.93
N HIS A 543 -27.72 0.07 -10.62
CA HIS A 543 -28.17 -0.97 -11.55
C HIS A 543 -28.91 -0.40 -12.76
N LEU A 544 -29.78 0.59 -12.52
CA LEU A 544 -30.56 1.20 -13.58
C LEU A 544 -29.71 2.04 -14.53
N LEU A 545 -28.63 2.65 -14.03
CA LEU A 545 -27.69 3.42 -14.84
C LEU A 545 -26.75 2.55 -15.66
N ASP A 546 -26.42 1.34 -15.19
CA ASP A 546 -25.68 0.36 -16.00
C ASP A 546 -26.47 0.01 -17.27
N ASP A 547 -27.75 -0.35 -17.13
CA ASP A 547 -28.65 -0.61 -18.27
C ASP A 547 -28.81 0.63 -19.16
N PHE A 548 -28.94 1.80 -18.54
CA PHE A 548 -29.04 3.07 -19.26
C PHE A 548 -27.77 3.40 -20.05
N TYR A 549 -26.59 3.11 -19.53
CA TYR A 549 -25.31 3.33 -20.22
C TYR A 549 -25.12 2.35 -21.38
N GLU A 550 -25.39 1.06 -21.15
CA GLU A 550 -25.29 0.00 -22.17
C GLU A 550 -26.29 0.22 -23.33
N HIS A 551 -27.39 0.93 -23.09
CA HIS A 551 -28.30 1.35 -24.16
C HIS A 551 -27.65 2.27 -25.21
N PHE A 552 -26.67 3.09 -24.83
CA PHE A 552 -25.97 4.01 -25.76
C PHE A 552 -24.66 3.42 -26.32
N ARG A 553 -23.96 2.59 -25.55
CA ARG A 553 -22.61 2.09 -25.86
C ARG A 553 -22.44 1.49 -27.27
N PRO A 554 -23.39 0.72 -27.84
CA PRO A 554 -23.23 0.13 -29.17
C PRO A 554 -23.25 1.13 -30.34
N TYR A 555 -23.65 2.39 -30.11
CA TYR A 555 -24.00 3.34 -31.17
C TYR A 555 -23.00 4.49 -31.26
N ALA A 556 -22.28 4.57 -32.38
CA ALA A 556 -21.25 5.60 -32.61
C ALA A 556 -21.83 7.03 -32.64
N ASP A 557 -23.07 7.21 -33.09
CA ASP A 557 -23.76 8.51 -33.10
C ASP A 557 -24.22 8.96 -31.71
N ALA A 558 -24.18 8.07 -30.71
CA ALA A 558 -24.47 8.34 -29.31
C ALA A 558 -23.21 8.44 -28.43
N ALA A 559 -22.01 8.56 -29.02
CA ALA A 559 -20.76 8.59 -28.27
C ALA A 559 -20.71 9.70 -27.21
N ASP A 560 -21.17 10.91 -27.54
CA ASP A 560 -21.22 12.04 -26.58
C ASP A 560 -22.21 11.78 -25.43
N ALA A 561 -23.34 11.14 -25.72
CA ALA A 561 -24.35 10.74 -24.75
C ALA A 561 -23.80 9.67 -23.80
N ALA A 562 -23.19 8.61 -24.35
CA ALA A 562 -22.54 7.56 -23.58
C ALA A 562 -21.43 8.13 -22.69
N ALA A 563 -20.58 9.02 -23.23
CA ALA A 563 -19.51 9.66 -22.46
C ALA A 563 -20.05 10.52 -21.31
N LEU A 564 -21.17 11.24 -21.51
CA LEU A 564 -21.81 12.03 -20.47
C LEU A 564 -22.43 11.16 -19.37
N VAL A 565 -23.12 10.07 -19.74
CA VAL A 565 -23.69 9.11 -18.78
C VAL A 565 -22.58 8.42 -17.99
N GLY A 566 -21.50 7.96 -18.64
CA GLY A 566 -20.36 7.35 -17.98
C GLY A 566 -19.72 8.27 -16.94
N ARG A 567 -19.40 9.52 -17.31
CA ARG A 567 -18.89 10.52 -16.34
C ARG A 567 -19.87 10.76 -15.18
N THR A 568 -21.17 10.68 -15.44
CA THR A 568 -22.18 10.82 -14.39
C THR A 568 -22.12 9.66 -13.41
N MET A 569 -22.06 8.43 -13.90
CA MET A 569 -21.97 7.24 -13.07
C MET A 569 -20.73 7.27 -12.17
N ASP A 570 -19.58 7.63 -12.74
CA ASP A 570 -18.31 7.77 -12.02
C ASP A 570 -18.41 8.83 -10.91
N LEU A 571 -18.85 10.04 -11.27
CA LEU A 571 -18.82 11.20 -10.37
C LEU A 571 -19.92 11.16 -9.31
N LEU A 572 -21.12 10.73 -9.69
CA LEU A 572 -22.33 10.89 -8.88
C LEU A 572 -22.80 9.61 -8.20
N PHE A 573 -22.34 8.44 -8.61
CA PHE A 573 -22.81 7.18 -8.05
C PHE A 573 -21.68 6.26 -7.56
N ASN A 574 -20.42 6.66 -7.79
CA ASN A 574 -19.24 5.86 -7.46
C ASN A 574 -19.41 4.41 -7.96
N VAL A 575 -20.09 4.28 -9.10
CA VAL A 575 -20.12 3.04 -9.85
C VAL A 575 -18.77 3.04 -10.52
N GLU A 576 -17.84 2.26 -9.98
CA GLU A 576 -16.75 1.76 -10.79
C GLU A 576 -17.41 1.05 -11.96
N VAL A 577 -17.58 1.75 -13.09
CA VAL A 577 -17.94 1.11 -14.35
C VAL A 577 -16.89 0.04 -14.53
N SER A 578 -17.30 -1.22 -14.39
CA SER A 578 -16.40 -2.35 -14.25
C SER A 578 -15.53 -2.46 -15.50
N GLY A 579 -14.28 -1.99 -15.37
CA GLY A 579 -13.22 -2.11 -16.35
C GLY A 579 -13.21 -0.98 -17.37
N ASP A 580 -12.46 0.09 -17.08
CA ASP A 580 -11.63 0.80 -18.05
C ASP A 580 -10.61 1.60 -17.23
N GLU A 581 -9.38 1.12 -17.17
CA GLU A 581 -8.29 1.93 -16.60
C GLU A 581 -8.22 3.24 -17.38
N THR A 582 -8.15 4.36 -16.67
CA THR A 582 -8.12 5.68 -17.32
C THR A 582 -6.84 5.84 -18.14
N PRO A 583 -6.83 6.70 -19.18
CA PRO A 583 -5.61 7.03 -19.91
C PRO A 583 -4.47 7.45 -18.96
N GLU A 584 -4.77 8.21 -17.91
CA GLU A 584 -3.80 8.63 -16.90
C GLU A 584 -3.23 7.45 -16.09
N GLU A 585 -4.04 6.45 -15.76
CA GLU A 585 -3.61 5.25 -15.03
C GLU A 585 -2.74 4.35 -15.91
N VAL A 586 -3.12 4.14 -17.17
CA VAL A 586 -2.29 3.42 -18.15
C VAL A 586 -0.96 4.14 -18.35
N LEU A 587 -0.97 5.47 -18.49
CA LEU A 587 0.25 6.26 -18.62
C LEU A 587 1.10 6.23 -17.35
N GLU A 588 0.50 6.19 -16.15
CA GLU A 588 1.26 6.06 -14.91
C GLU A 588 1.91 4.68 -14.78
N LYS A 589 1.21 3.61 -15.18
CA LYS A 589 1.79 2.26 -15.30
C LYS A 589 2.91 2.26 -16.34
N TRP A 590 2.74 2.92 -17.48
CA TRP A 590 3.77 3.06 -18.50
C TRP A 590 5.01 3.80 -17.96
N ARG A 591 4.84 4.90 -17.23
CA ARG A 591 5.97 5.59 -16.55
C ARG A 591 6.69 4.67 -15.56
N LYS A 592 5.98 3.78 -14.85
CA LYS A 592 6.63 2.77 -13.98
C LYS A 592 7.54 1.83 -14.78
N VAL A 593 7.14 1.41 -15.98
CA VAL A 593 7.99 0.62 -16.89
C VAL A 593 9.29 1.36 -17.23
N GLY A 594 9.19 2.66 -17.52
CA GLY A 594 10.36 3.52 -17.78
C GLY A 594 11.27 3.68 -16.56
N ARG A 595 10.70 3.82 -15.36
CA ARG A 595 11.47 3.85 -14.10
C ARG A 595 12.21 2.55 -13.84
N SER A 596 11.59 1.43 -14.20
CA SER A 596 12.19 0.09 -14.18
C SER A 596 13.15 -0.17 -15.35
N ARG A 597 13.29 0.78 -16.28
CA ARG A 597 14.20 0.75 -17.45
C ARG A 597 13.92 -0.40 -18.42
N CYS A 598 12.67 -0.84 -18.50
CA CYS A 598 12.30 -1.94 -19.39
C CYS A 598 12.08 -1.44 -20.84
N THR A 599 11.95 -0.13 -21.07
CA THR A 599 11.85 0.47 -22.40
C THR A 599 13.21 0.61 -23.09
N PRO A 600 13.27 0.58 -24.44
CA PRO A 600 12.15 0.58 -25.38
C PRO A 600 11.41 -0.76 -25.50
N PHE A 601 10.13 -0.69 -25.88
CA PHE A 601 9.32 -1.85 -26.28
C PHE A 601 9.10 -1.85 -27.79
N THR A 602 9.13 -3.02 -28.42
CA THR A 602 8.53 -3.20 -29.75
C THR A 602 7.02 -3.01 -29.67
N THR A 603 6.34 -2.91 -30.82
CA THR A 603 4.87 -2.78 -30.82
C THR A 603 4.19 -4.00 -30.23
N ASP A 604 4.71 -5.20 -30.50
CA ASP A 604 4.13 -6.45 -29.97
C ASP A 604 4.39 -6.59 -28.46
N GLU A 605 5.58 -6.20 -27.99
CA GLU A 605 5.89 -6.14 -26.55
C GLU A 605 5.00 -5.15 -25.81
N LEU A 606 4.71 -3.99 -26.41
CA LEU A 606 3.78 -3.01 -25.84
C LEU A 606 2.36 -3.56 -25.72
N LEU A 607 1.88 -4.26 -26.74
CA LEU A 607 0.56 -4.88 -26.70
C LEU A 607 0.49 -6.01 -25.67
N SER A 608 1.53 -6.86 -25.59
CA SER A 608 1.62 -7.93 -24.60
C SER A 608 1.64 -7.37 -23.18
N TRP A 609 2.46 -6.35 -22.92
CA TRP A 609 2.49 -5.65 -21.65
C TRP A 609 1.14 -5.02 -21.31
N ALA A 610 0.50 -4.32 -22.26
CA ALA A 610 -0.79 -3.69 -22.00
C ALA A 610 -1.87 -4.73 -21.66
N ALA A 611 -1.86 -5.90 -22.31
CA ALA A 611 -2.78 -6.98 -22.00
C ALA A 611 -2.62 -7.52 -20.55
N GLY A 612 -1.38 -7.64 -20.07
CA GLY A 612 -1.11 -8.13 -18.71
C GLY A 612 -1.24 -7.04 -17.64
N ALA A 613 -0.72 -5.86 -17.91
CA ALA A 613 -0.65 -4.76 -16.93
C ALA A 613 -1.93 -3.94 -16.85
N CYS A 614 -2.74 -3.93 -17.91
CA CYS A 614 -3.95 -3.13 -18.03
C CYS A 614 -5.15 -3.99 -18.46
N PRO A 615 -5.54 -5.03 -17.69
CA PRO A 615 -6.54 -6.01 -18.11
C PRO A 615 -7.93 -5.39 -18.38
N GLY A 616 -8.21 -4.21 -17.82
CA GLY A 616 -9.43 -3.45 -18.08
C GLY A 616 -9.44 -2.66 -19.39
N VAL A 617 -8.33 -2.58 -20.14
CA VAL A 617 -8.23 -1.78 -21.37
C VAL A 617 -7.75 -2.67 -22.51
N LYS A 618 -8.41 -2.59 -23.67
CA LYS A 618 -7.91 -3.29 -24.86
C LYS A 618 -6.48 -2.83 -25.19
N PRO A 619 -5.52 -3.74 -25.41
CA PRO A 619 -4.12 -3.38 -25.65
C PRO A 619 -3.90 -2.31 -26.72
N GLU A 620 -4.71 -2.31 -27.78
CA GLU A 620 -4.63 -1.34 -28.87
C GLU A 620 -5.06 0.07 -28.44
N ILE A 621 -6.01 0.17 -27.51
CA ILE A 621 -6.45 1.45 -26.93
C ILE A 621 -5.36 1.99 -26.00
N ALA A 622 -4.83 1.15 -25.12
CA ALA A 622 -3.71 1.51 -24.24
C ALA A 622 -2.50 1.98 -25.05
N ARG A 623 -2.16 1.27 -26.13
CA ARG A 623 -1.15 1.72 -27.09
C ARG A 623 -1.52 3.08 -27.69
N GLY A 624 -2.75 3.29 -28.15
CA GLY A 624 -3.17 4.57 -28.72
C GLY A 624 -2.98 5.75 -27.76
N TRP A 625 -3.23 5.54 -26.47
CA TRP A 625 -2.96 6.54 -25.43
C TRP A 625 -1.47 6.78 -25.20
N ILE A 626 -0.67 5.71 -25.22
CA ILE A 626 0.80 5.79 -25.09
C ILE A 626 1.42 6.48 -26.31
N ASP A 627 1.02 6.13 -27.53
CA ASP A 627 1.47 6.76 -28.79
C ASP A 627 1.13 8.26 -28.82
N ALA A 628 0.02 8.66 -28.21
CA ALA A 628 -0.38 10.06 -28.13
C ALA A 628 0.43 10.87 -27.11
N ALA A 629 0.86 10.25 -26.01
CA ALA A 629 1.61 10.90 -24.94
C ALA A 629 3.13 10.81 -25.14
N CYS A 630 3.63 9.72 -25.72
CA CYS A 630 5.05 9.40 -25.81
C CYS A 630 5.49 9.29 -27.27
N PRO A 631 6.72 9.73 -27.62
CA PRO A 631 7.22 9.62 -28.98
C PRO A 631 7.57 8.16 -29.33
N ALA A 632 6.97 7.64 -30.41
CA ALA A 632 7.40 6.40 -31.05
C ALA A 632 8.49 6.68 -32.10
N LEU A 633 9.53 5.84 -32.17
CA LEU A 633 10.60 5.95 -33.17
C LEU A 633 10.68 4.70 -34.05
N PRO A 634 10.93 4.84 -35.36
CA PRO A 634 11.35 3.70 -36.17
C PRO A 634 12.70 3.16 -35.64
N SER A 635 12.87 1.83 -35.62
CA SER A 635 14.01 1.10 -35.03
C SER A 635 15.38 1.40 -35.66
N GLY A 636 15.46 2.32 -36.61
CA GLY A 636 16.59 2.58 -37.49
C GLY A 636 17.93 2.63 -36.76
N GLY A 637 18.60 1.48 -36.69
CA GLY A 637 19.99 1.32 -36.29
C GLY A 637 20.27 0.82 -34.86
N LEU A 638 19.29 0.84 -33.96
CA LEU A 638 19.51 0.51 -32.55
C LEU A 638 18.38 -0.40 -32.04
N TYR A 639 18.74 -1.65 -31.72
CA TYR A 639 17.97 -2.63 -30.92
C TYR A 639 16.95 -3.55 -31.62
N ALA A 640 16.47 -3.27 -32.84
CA ALA A 640 15.48 -4.13 -33.51
C ALA A 640 15.77 -4.37 -35.00
N GLU A 641 15.14 -5.40 -35.57
CA GLU A 641 15.20 -5.65 -37.01
C GLU A 641 14.70 -4.42 -37.79
N ALA A 642 15.28 -4.20 -38.97
CA ALA A 642 14.98 -3.03 -39.78
C ALA A 642 13.47 -2.99 -40.12
N GLY A 643 12.74 -2.02 -39.54
CA GLY A 643 11.32 -1.79 -39.83
C GLY A 643 10.39 -1.80 -38.62
N GLU A 644 10.85 -2.20 -37.43
CA GLU A 644 10.03 -2.17 -36.22
C GLU A 644 9.89 -0.75 -35.62
N THR A 645 8.79 -0.49 -34.92
CA THR A 645 8.59 0.75 -34.16
C THR A 645 8.87 0.50 -32.69
N LEU A 646 9.74 1.32 -32.11
CA LEU A 646 10.11 1.30 -30.70
C LEU A 646 9.35 2.38 -29.92
N HIS A 647 8.81 1.98 -28.78
CA HIS A 647 8.01 2.80 -27.87
C HIS A 647 8.81 3.11 -26.61
N PHE A 648 8.89 4.39 -26.26
CA PHE A 648 9.64 4.90 -25.11
C PHE A 648 8.70 5.54 -24.09
N THR A 649 9.14 5.66 -22.84
CA THR A 649 8.41 6.46 -21.85
C THR A 649 8.85 7.93 -21.87
N GLU A 650 8.17 8.80 -21.13
CA GLU A 650 8.60 10.18 -20.91
C GLU A 650 9.70 10.33 -19.83
N GLU A 651 10.20 9.22 -19.27
CA GLU A 651 11.24 9.29 -18.24
C GLU A 651 12.50 9.99 -18.77
N PRO A 652 13.22 10.74 -17.92
CA PRO A 652 14.42 11.49 -18.29
C PRO A 652 15.43 10.71 -19.14
N LEU A 653 15.70 9.46 -18.78
CA LEU A 653 16.67 8.63 -19.50
C LEU A 653 16.15 8.24 -20.88
N ASP A 654 14.87 7.87 -21.00
CA ASP A 654 14.27 7.52 -22.29
C ASP A 654 14.28 8.71 -23.26
N ARG A 655 13.97 9.92 -22.76
CA ARG A 655 14.06 11.16 -23.55
C ARG A 655 15.49 11.42 -24.04
N LEU A 656 16.49 11.19 -23.20
CA LEU A 656 17.89 11.30 -23.59
C LEU A 656 18.26 10.25 -24.65
N LEU A 657 17.82 9.00 -24.47
CA LEU A 657 18.09 7.91 -25.40
C LEU A 657 17.48 8.19 -26.78
N VAL A 658 16.20 8.60 -26.82
CA VAL A 658 15.50 9.05 -28.03
C VAL A 658 16.29 10.14 -28.75
N ARG A 659 16.81 11.14 -28.01
CA ARG A 659 17.61 12.22 -28.62
C ARG A 659 18.95 11.76 -29.14
N LEU A 660 19.65 10.90 -28.40
CA LEU A 660 20.93 10.35 -28.84
C LEU A 660 20.78 9.46 -30.08
N ILE A 661 19.69 8.68 -30.18
CA ILE A 661 19.36 7.88 -31.36
C ILE A 661 19.11 8.79 -32.58
N GLN A 662 18.37 9.87 -32.38
CA GLN A 662 18.03 10.80 -33.46
C GLN A 662 19.21 11.65 -33.94
N SER A 663 20.18 11.96 -33.06
CA SER A 663 21.33 12.80 -33.42
C SER A 663 22.46 12.01 -34.08
N ASP A 664 22.56 10.70 -33.85
CA ASP A 664 23.70 9.83 -34.24
C ASP A 664 25.07 10.34 -33.74
N GLU A 665 25.08 11.35 -32.86
CA GLU A 665 26.28 11.98 -32.30
C GLU A 665 26.28 11.85 -30.76
N PRO A 666 27.42 11.46 -30.14
CA PRO A 666 27.58 11.47 -28.69
C PRO A 666 27.39 12.87 -28.11
N MET A 667 26.63 13.00 -27.03
CA MET A 667 26.29 14.26 -26.38
C MET A 667 27.16 14.50 -25.15
N HIS A 668 27.67 15.71 -24.93
CA HIS A 668 28.43 15.99 -23.71
C HIS A 668 27.54 15.80 -22.46
N LEU A 669 28.07 15.23 -21.36
CA LEU A 669 27.28 14.95 -20.15
C LEU A 669 26.53 16.19 -19.61
N ARG A 670 27.15 17.36 -19.70
CA ARG A 670 26.55 18.65 -19.35
C ARG A 670 25.30 18.98 -20.19
N ASP A 671 25.37 18.73 -21.49
CA ASP A 671 24.26 18.99 -22.40
C ASP A 671 23.14 17.95 -22.20
N ALA A 672 23.52 16.70 -21.95
CA ALA A 672 22.58 15.64 -21.57
C ALA A 672 21.85 15.98 -20.26
N ALA A 673 22.57 16.52 -19.26
CA ALA A 673 22.00 16.95 -17.98
C ALA A 673 21.01 18.11 -18.15
N ALA A 674 21.35 19.08 -19.00
CA ALA A 674 20.45 20.18 -19.35
C ALA A 674 19.18 19.69 -20.08
N LEU A 675 19.32 18.76 -21.03
CA LEU A 675 18.21 18.20 -21.79
C LEU A 675 17.15 17.53 -20.90
N VAL A 676 17.60 16.85 -19.85
CA VAL A 676 16.72 16.09 -18.95
C VAL A 676 16.42 16.80 -17.63
N GLU A 677 16.76 18.09 -17.55
CA GLU A 677 16.55 18.96 -16.38
C GLU A 677 17.10 18.34 -15.08
N SER A 678 18.28 17.74 -15.14
CA SER A 678 18.92 17.07 -14.00
C SER A 678 20.29 17.67 -13.71
N GLU A 679 20.73 17.57 -12.46
CA GLU A 679 22.11 17.91 -12.11
C GLU A 679 23.09 16.94 -12.78
N GLU A 680 24.19 17.46 -13.31
CA GLU A 680 25.20 16.68 -14.03
C GLU A 680 25.69 15.48 -13.22
N ARG A 681 25.94 15.68 -11.92
CA ARG A 681 26.39 14.61 -11.00
C ARG A 681 25.32 13.53 -10.78
N SER A 682 24.05 13.91 -10.72
CA SER A 682 22.93 12.98 -10.55
C SER A 682 22.72 12.15 -11.81
N LEU A 683 22.69 12.80 -12.97
CA LEU A 683 22.59 12.12 -14.26
C LEU A 683 23.78 11.19 -14.47
N LYS A 684 25.00 11.65 -14.16
CA LYS A 684 26.22 10.83 -14.21
C LYS A 684 26.03 9.50 -13.48
N GLY A 685 25.55 9.55 -12.24
CA GLY A 685 25.32 8.37 -11.41
C GLY A 685 24.19 7.48 -11.93
N ARG A 686 23.21 8.02 -12.68
CA ARG A 686 22.16 7.22 -13.33
C ARG A 686 22.67 6.53 -14.59
N LEU A 687 23.40 7.26 -15.44
CA LEU A 687 23.97 6.75 -16.69
C LEU A 687 25.03 5.67 -16.44
N ASP A 688 25.87 5.84 -15.42
CA ASP A 688 26.88 4.85 -15.05
C ASP A 688 26.29 3.51 -14.60
N ARG A 689 24.98 3.46 -14.33
CA ARG A 689 24.25 2.26 -13.90
C ARG A 689 23.28 1.73 -14.95
N ASP A 690 23.15 2.38 -16.11
CA ASP A 690 22.15 2.04 -17.12
C ASP A 690 22.85 1.54 -18.37
N LEU A 691 22.69 0.24 -18.65
CA LEU A 691 23.31 -0.46 -19.77
C LEU A 691 23.02 0.17 -21.14
N ARG A 692 21.94 0.96 -21.27
CA ARG A 692 21.54 1.59 -22.52
C ARG A 692 22.45 2.76 -22.90
N PHE A 693 23.31 3.22 -21.99
CA PHE A 693 24.21 4.35 -22.22
C PHE A 693 25.67 3.95 -22.07
N LEU A 694 26.52 4.66 -22.81
CA LEU A 694 27.96 4.62 -22.66
C LEU A 694 28.47 6.01 -22.43
N ARG A 695 29.48 6.13 -21.55
CA ARG A 695 30.29 7.33 -21.45
C ARG A 695 31.67 7.06 -22.05
N ASP A 696 32.09 7.88 -22.99
CA ASP A 696 33.46 7.84 -23.50
C ASP A 696 34.46 8.49 -22.54
N GLU A 697 35.75 8.41 -22.88
CA GLU A 697 36.83 9.00 -22.09
C GLU A 697 36.75 10.53 -21.98
N PHE A 698 36.02 11.18 -22.88
CA PHE A 698 35.78 12.62 -22.91
C PHE A 698 34.54 13.05 -22.14
N GLY A 699 33.86 12.12 -21.47
CA GLY A 699 32.64 12.40 -20.73
C GLY A 699 31.41 12.62 -21.61
N ARG A 700 31.43 12.19 -22.88
CA ARG A 700 30.27 12.23 -23.76
C ARG A 700 29.46 10.95 -23.61
N VAL A 701 28.16 11.10 -23.65
CA VAL A 701 27.15 10.06 -23.52
C VAL A 701 26.69 9.66 -24.91
N ALA A 702 26.72 8.37 -25.22
CA ALA A 702 26.15 7.82 -26.44
C ALA A 702 25.23 6.64 -26.10
N PRO A 703 24.29 6.25 -26.99
CA PRO A 703 23.58 4.99 -26.85
C PRO A 703 24.60 3.86 -26.83
N SER A 704 24.35 2.84 -26.01
CA SER A 704 25.20 1.66 -25.97
C SER A 704 25.04 0.85 -27.26
N GLY A 705 25.86 1.17 -28.27
CA GLY A 705 26.13 0.28 -29.41
C GLY A 705 27.27 -0.72 -29.14
N ARG A 706 28.04 -0.57 -28.04
CA ARG A 706 29.21 -1.42 -27.73
C ARG A 706 28.85 -2.76 -27.12
N TYR A 707 27.83 -2.81 -26.28
CA TYR A 707 27.20 -4.07 -25.91
C TYR A 707 26.13 -4.26 -26.97
N ARG A 708 26.26 -5.27 -27.85
CA ARG A 708 25.10 -5.71 -28.64
C ARG A 708 24.15 -6.36 -27.63
N LEU A 709 23.44 -5.52 -26.91
CA LEU A 709 22.30 -5.89 -26.12
C LEU A 709 21.14 -5.98 -27.09
N SER A 710 20.69 -7.18 -27.38
CA SER A 710 19.46 -7.42 -28.12
C SER A 710 18.37 -7.78 -27.13
N ARG A 711 17.13 -7.45 -27.45
CA ARG A 711 16.00 -7.98 -26.70
C ARG A 711 15.36 -9.09 -27.52
N ARG A 712 15.07 -10.23 -26.89
CA ARG A 712 14.39 -11.36 -27.51
C ARG A 712 13.19 -11.75 -26.64
N GLY A 713 12.02 -11.19 -26.96
CA GLY A 713 10.85 -11.26 -26.09
C GLY A 713 11.09 -10.45 -24.81
N ASP A 714 10.82 -11.02 -23.64
CA ASP A 714 11.01 -10.30 -22.37
C ASP A 714 12.44 -10.35 -21.82
N LEU A 715 13.35 -11.04 -22.51
CA LEU A 715 14.72 -11.24 -22.06
C LEU A 715 15.70 -10.34 -22.82
N TRP A 716 16.54 -9.65 -22.06
CA TRP A 716 17.74 -9.01 -22.60
C TRP A 716 18.79 -10.06 -22.89
N GLU A 717 19.43 -9.99 -24.05
CA GLU A 717 20.56 -10.80 -24.47
C GLU A 717 21.80 -9.91 -24.62
N ILE A 718 22.95 -10.38 -24.14
CA ILE A 718 24.25 -9.74 -24.31
C ILE A 718 25.11 -10.54 -25.30
N SER A 719 25.71 -9.84 -26.26
CA SER A 719 26.76 -10.43 -27.10
C SER A 719 28.11 -10.44 -26.38
N LEU A 720 28.68 -11.62 -26.25
CA LEU A 720 29.96 -11.93 -25.64
C LEU A 720 31.01 -12.15 -26.74
N PRO A 721 32.06 -11.30 -26.81
CA PRO A 721 33.13 -11.46 -27.79
C PRO A 721 33.96 -12.73 -27.50
N ALA A 722 34.44 -13.37 -28.56
CA ALA A 722 35.41 -14.46 -28.44
C ALA A 722 36.72 -13.96 -27.84
N VAL A 723 37.39 -14.82 -27.07
CA VAL A 723 38.74 -14.56 -26.56
C VAL A 723 39.69 -14.46 -27.76
N GLU A 724 40.56 -13.46 -27.80
CA GLU A 724 41.58 -13.36 -28.87
C GLU A 724 42.41 -14.66 -28.95
N GLY A 725 42.47 -15.24 -30.14
CA GLY A 725 43.16 -16.52 -30.38
C GLY A 725 42.32 -17.78 -30.13
N SER A 726 41.09 -17.66 -29.61
CA SER A 726 40.14 -18.78 -29.54
C SER A 726 39.50 -19.05 -30.90
N ALA A 727 39.20 -20.33 -31.18
CA ALA A 727 38.46 -20.75 -32.38
C ALA A 727 36.95 -20.48 -32.27
N SER A 728 36.45 -20.04 -31.10
CA SER A 728 35.05 -19.72 -30.88
C SER A 728 34.63 -18.46 -31.66
N SER A 729 33.44 -18.50 -32.26
CA SER A 729 32.74 -17.27 -32.66
C SER A 729 32.17 -16.58 -31.41
N GLY A 730 31.98 -15.26 -31.47
CA GLY A 730 31.23 -14.55 -30.44
C GLY A 730 29.85 -15.20 -30.21
N ARG A 731 29.32 -15.10 -28.99
CA ARG A 731 28.08 -15.76 -28.58
C ARG A 731 27.08 -14.72 -28.07
N THR A 732 25.78 -14.98 -28.17
CA THR A 732 24.75 -14.22 -27.46
C THR A 732 24.22 -15.04 -26.29
N MET A 733 23.93 -14.40 -25.17
CA MET A 733 23.46 -15.03 -23.93
C MET A 733 22.43 -14.12 -23.26
N SER A 734 21.31 -14.66 -22.78
CA SER A 734 20.38 -13.84 -21.99
C SER A 734 21.02 -13.35 -20.68
N LEU A 735 20.65 -12.17 -20.21
CA LEU A 735 21.10 -11.64 -18.91
C LEU A 735 20.64 -12.56 -17.78
N GLU A 736 19.47 -13.18 -17.92
CA GLU A 736 19.00 -14.23 -17.02
C GLU A 736 19.95 -15.44 -17.01
N ALA A 737 20.34 -15.97 -18.18
CA ALA A 737 21.26 -17.10 -18.26
C ALA A 737 22.64 -16.73 -17.69
N LEU A 738 23.13 -15.52 -17.98
CA LEU A 738 24.38 -15.01 -17.41
C LEU A 738 24.28 -14.90 -15.88
N ARG A 739 23.17 -14.36 -15.36
CA ARG A 739 22.87 -14.28 -13.92
C ARG A 739 22.90 -15.66 -13.30
N THR A 740 22.15 -16.59 -13.85
CA THR A 740 22.05 -17.95 -13.30
C THR A 740 23.39 -18.68 -13.36
N LEU A 741 24.13 -18.57 -14.46
CA LEU A 741 25.49 -19.10 -14.57
C LEU A 741 26.41 -18.57 -13.45
N ILE A 742 26.36 -17.26 -13.21
CA ILE A 742 27.20 -16.60 -12.20
C ILE A 742 26.77 -17.02 -10.79
N LEU A 743 25.49 -16.88 -10.46
CA LEU A 743 24.98 -17.11 -9.12
C LEU A 743 25.01 -18.59 -8.74
N SER A 744 24.56 -19.50 -9.61
CA SER A 744 24.67 -20.95 -9.36
C SER A 744 26.12 -21.42 -9.34
N GLY A 745 26.99 -20.82 -10.17
CA GLY A 745 28.41 -21.08 -10.14
C GLY A 745 29.08 -20.65 -8.82
N LEU A 746 28.67 -19.54 -8.23
CA LEU A 746 29.16 -19.11 -6.91
C LEU A 746 28.50 -19.93 -5.78
N SER A 747 27.19 -20.17 -5.84
CA SER A 747 26.45 -20.96 -4.84
C SER A 747 26.92 -22.42 -4.78
N SER A 748 27.22 -23.07 -5.90
CA SER A 748 27.84 -24.42 -5.92
C SER A 748 29.21 -24.48 -5.25
N ARG A 749 29.84 -23.33 -5.03
CA ARG A 749 31.05 -23.18 -4.24
C ARG A 749 30.75 -22.76 -2.80
N GLY A 750 29.51 -22.72 -2.34
CA GLY A 750 29.11 -22.23 -1.02
C GLY A 750 29.32 -20.72 -0.84
N ILE A 751 29.27 -19.96 -1.92
CA ILE A 751 29.40 -18.50 -1.90
C ILE A 751 28.02 -17.90 -2.11
N HIS A 752 27.56 -17.11 -1.15
CA HIS A 752 26.27 -16.40 -1.22
C HIS A 752 26.42 -14.89 -1.06
N ASP A 753 27.67 -14.41 -0.97
CA ASP A 753 27.99 -13.00 -1.01
C ASP A 753 29.34 -12.74 -1.68
N ALA A 754 29.43 -11.72 -2.52
CA ALA A 754 30.67 -11.37 -3.19
C ALA A 754 30.82 -9.88 -3.46
N THR A 755 32.05 -9.39 -3.56
CA THR A 755 32.29 -8.04 -4.09
C THR A 755 31.89 -7.98 -5.56
N ALA A 756 31.46 -6.83 -6.06
CA ALA A 756 31.18 -6.60 -7.48
C ALA A 756 32.36 -7.06 -8.36
N TRP A 757 33.59 -6.75 -7.94
CA TRP A 757 34.81 -7.19 -8.61
C TRP A 757 34.95 -8.71 -8.64
N GLY A 758 34.62 -9.36 -7.51
CA GLY A 758 34.65 -10.81 -7.41
C GLY A 758 33.68 -11.50 -8.35
N VAL A 759 32.46 -11.00 -8.39
CA VAL A 759 31.41 -11.48 -9.29
C VAL A 759 31.85 -11.33 -10.75
N HIS A 760 32.41 -10.18 -11.11
CA HIS A 760 32.90 -9.91 -12.46
C HIS A 760 34.07 -10.82 -12.86
N ARG A 761 35.06 -11.00 -12.00
CA ARG A 761 36.19 -11.89 -12.28
C ARG A 761 35.73 -13.34 -12.40
N PHE A 762 34.83 -13.79 -11.52
CA PHE A 762 34.22 -15.11 -11.61
C PHE A 762 33.49 -15.32 -12.95
N ALA A 763 32.70 -14.32 -13.37
CA ALA A 763 31.99 -14.34 -14.64
C ALA A 763 32.97 -14.43 -15.82
N GLN A 764 34.03 -13.61 -15.85
CA GLN A 764 35.05 -13.67 -16.90
C GLN A 764 35.74 -15.03 -17.01
N GLU A 765 36.18 -15.60 -15.88
CA GLU A 765 36.86 -16.90 -15.86
C GLU A 765 35.92 -18.03 -16.27
N THR A 766 34.67 -18.00 -15.79
CA THR A 766 33.65 -19.00 -16.13
C THR A 766 33.31 -18.94 -17.62
N LEU A 767 33.05 -17.75 -18.17
CA LEU A 767 32.76 -17.58 -19.59
C LEU A 767 33.95 -17.99 -20.49
N ARG A 768 35.18 -17.62 -20.10
CA ARG A 768 36.38 -18.00 -20.84
C ARG A 768 36.57 -19.52 -20.86
N ARG A 769 36.38 -20.17 -19.70
CA ARG A 769 36.56 -21.61 -19.54
C ARG A 769 35.50 -22.43 -20.25
N LEU A 770 34.22 -22.07 -20.10
CA LEU A 770 33.11 -22.88 -20.61
C LEU A 770 32.82 -22.61 -22.09
N PHE A 771 33.02 -21.38 -22.55
CA PHE A 771 32.52 -20.95 -23.86
C PHE A 771 33.59 -20.29 -24.73
N GLY A 772 34.81 -20.07 -24.24
CA GLY A 772 35.86 -19.36 -24.99
C GLY A 772 35.48 -17.91 -25.33
N VAL A 773 34.61 -17.27 -24.54
CA VAL A 773 34.20 -15.87 -24.69
C VAL A 773 34.52 -15.08 -23.43
N THR A 774 34.56 -13.75 -23.51
CA THR A 774 34.78 -12.86 -22.37
C THR A 774 33.61 -11.90 -22.19
N LEU A 775 33.49 -11.31 -21.00
CA LEU A 775 32.64 -10.14 -20.83
C LEU A 775 33.15 -9.02 -21.76
N PRO A 776 32.24 -8.22 -22.36
CA PRO A 776 32.64 -7.06 -23.16
C PRO A 776 33.49 -6.07 -22.34
N PRO A 777 34.51 -5.43 -22.91
CA PRO A 777 35.48 -4.60 -22.18
C PRO A 777 34.89 -3.36 -21.49
N GLY A 778 33.63 -3.00 -21.74
CA GLY A 778 32.96 -1.92 -21.03
C GLY A 778 31.96 -2.38 -19.96
N LEU A 779 31.62 -3.68 -19.90
CA LEU A 779 30.75 -4.20 -18.85
C LEU A 779 31.60 -4.38 -17.58
N ASP A 780 31.86 -3.26 -16.92
CA ASP A 780 32.68 -3.24 -15.71
C ASP A 780 31.98 -3.97 -14.55
N GLN A 781 32.74 -4.16 -13.47
CA GLN A 781 32.26 -4.89 -12.31
C GLN A 781 31.02 -4.29 -11.64
N PHE A 782 30.84 -2.97 -11.70
CA PHE A 782 29.72 -2.29 -11.05
C PHE A 782 28.48 -2.36 -11.92
N LEU A 783 28.66 -2.20 -13.23
CA LEU A 783 27.59 -2.34 -14.18
C LEU A 783 27.07 -3.78 -14.21
N LEU A 784 27.96 -4.79 -14.22
CA LEU A 784 27.55 -6.19 -14.09
C LEU A 784 26.80 -6.43 -12.77
N ALA A 785 27.28 -5.87 -11.65
CA ALA A 785 26.62 -6.03 -10.36
C ALA A 785 25.21 -5.43 -10.33
N ASP A 786 25.04 -4.24 -10.92
CA ASP A 786 23.73 -3.58 -11.02
C ASP A 786 22.78 -4.37 -11.93
N VAL A 787 23.29 -4.95 -13.03
CA VAL A 787 22.53 -5.85 -13.90
C VAL A 787 22.04 -7.07 -13.13
N LEU A 788 22.93 -7.73 -12.37
CA LEU A 788 22.53 -8.89 -11.58
C LEU A 788 21.47 -8.55 -10.53
N VAL A 789 21.55 -7.36 -9.91
CA VAL A 789 20.52 -6.88 -8.98
C VAL A 789 19.20 -6.65 -9.68
N GLN A 790 19.21 -5.94 -10.82
CA GLN A 790 18.00 -5.60 -11.58
C GLN A 790 17.30 -6.85 -12.10
N GLU A 791 18.05 -7.76 -12.70
CA GLU A 791 17.51 -8.99 -13.29
C GLU A 791 17.13 -10.02 -12.23
N SER A 792 17.53 -9.86 -10.96
CA SER A 792 17.25 -10.85 -9.91
C SER A 792 15.81 -10.86 -9.38
N GLY A 793 14.97 -9.87 -9.74
CA GLY A 793 13.64 -9.74 -9.12
C GLY A 793 13.68 -9.52 -7.59
N GLY A 794 14.84 -9.19 -7.02
CA GLY A 794 15.04 -9.01 -5.57
C GLY A 794 15.85 -10.12 -4.89
N ASP A 795 16.18 -11.21 -5.60
CA ASP A 795 16.98 -12.32 -5.06
C ASP A 795 18.42 -11.91 -4.79
N VAL A 796 18.94 -10.93 -5.54
CA VAL A 796 20.27 -10.34 -5.35
C VAL A 796 20.11 -8.97 -4.69
N ARG A 797 20.60 -8.85 -3.47
CA ARG A 797 20.58 -7.61 -2.69
C ARG A 797 21.93 -6.90 -2.77
N PRO A 798 21.95 -5.62 -3.15
CA PRO A 798 23.15 -4.80 -3.02
C PRO A 798 23.41 -4.49 -1.54
N MET A 799 24.65 -4.67 -1.13
CA MET A 799 25.15 -4.41 0.21
C MET A 799 26.12 -3.22 0.20
N ARG A 800 26.39 -2.66 1.38
CA ARG A 800 27.39 -1.58 1.53
C ARG A 800 28.73 -2.01 0.94
N ARG A 801 29.47 -1.03 0.39
CA ARG A 801 30.78 -1.23 -0.25
C ARG A 801 30.72 -2.12 -1.51
N ARG A 802 29.62 -2.04 -2.28
CA ARG A 802 29.50 -2.68 -3.60
C ARG A 802 29.65 -4.20 -3.53
N ARG A 803 29.03 -4.81 -2.52
CA ARG A 803 28.91 -6.26 -2.38
C ARG A 803 27.51 -6.68 -2.82
N LEU A 804 27.39 -7.85 -3.39
CA LEU A 804 26.13 -8.50 -3.71
C LEU A 804 25.93 -9.66 -2.73
N ARG A 805 24.69 -9.86 -2.30
CA ARG A 805 24.27 -11.01 -1.51
C ARG A 805 23.08 -11.64 -2.21
N TRP A 806 23.01 -12.96 -2.28
CA TRP A 806 21.85 -13.66 -2.80
C TRP A 806 21.52 -14.85 -1.92
N ASN A 807 20.25 -15.27 -1.96
CA ASN A 807 19.79 -16.46 -1.24
C ASN A 807 19.76 -17.65 -2.21
N GLU A 808 19.85 -18.86 -1.68
CA GLU A 808 19.47 -20.04 -2.45
C GLU A 808 17.94 -20.09 -2.60
N ALA A 809 17.48 -20.47 -3.78
CA ALA A 809 16.07 -20.76 -4.01
C ALA A 809 15.66 -21.90 -3.06
N GLY A 810 14.91 -21.57 -1.99
CA GLY A 810 14.37 -22.54 -1.03
C GLY A 810 15.10 -22.69 0.32
N GLY A 811 16.17 -21.93 0.61
CA GLY A 811 16.98 -22.16 1.83
C GLY A 811 17.27 -20.92 2.68
N THR A 812 17.20 -21.08 4.01
CA THR A 812 17.71 -20.13 5.03
C THR A 812 19.23 -20.13 5.14
N ALA A 813 19.96 -20.48 4.06
CA ALA A 813 21.42 -20.47 4.03
C ALA A 813 21.89 -19.06 4.43
N THR A 814 22.38 -18.96 5.66
CA THR A 814 22.81 -17.69 6.23
C THR A 814 24.04 -17.29 5.43
N ALA A 815 23.99 -16.21 4.67
CA ALA A 815 25.19 -15.75 3.98
C ALA A 815 26.23 -15.40 5.05
N LEU A 816 27.27 -16.22 5.13
CA LEU A 816 28.28 -16.18 6.19
C LEU A 816 29.21 -14.96 6.09
N GLY A 817 28.99 -14.11 5.08
CA GLY A 817 29.65 -12.83 4.98
C GLY A 817 31.15 -12.98 4.74
N LYS A 818 31.91 -11.98 5.23
CA LYS A 818 33.37 -12.05 5.29
C LYS A 818 33.87 -13.24 6.12
N ARG A 819 33.13 -13.63 7.17
CA ARG A 819 33.53 -14.72 8.07
C ARG A 819 33.55 -16.05 7.31
N GLY A 820 32.51 -16.35 6.52
CA GLY A 820 32.44 -17.58 5.71
C GLY A 820 33.60 -17.73 4.73
N TRP A 821 33.95 -16.64 4.03
CA TRP A 821 35.09 -16.63 3.12
C TRP A 821 36.43 -16.94 3.81
N VAL A 822 36.64 -16.34 4.99
CA VAL A 822 37.83 -16.62 5.81
C VAL A 822 37.79 -18.06 6.33
N CYS A 823 36.61 -18.53 6.73
CA CYS A 823 36.40 -19.89 7.22
C CYS A 823 36.78 -20.94 6.20
N ARG A 824 36.25 -20.80 4.99
CA ARG A 824 36.59 -21.64 3.86
C ARG A 824 38.08 -21.57 3.53
N THR A 825 38.65 -20.37 3.46
CA THR A 825 40.06 -20.17 3.10
C THR A 825 41.01 -20.89 4.06
N VAL A 826 40.70 -20.85 5.35
CA VAL A 826 41.50 -21.50 6.40
C VAL A 826 41.23 -22.99 6.46
N ALA A 827 39.99 -23.44 6.25
CA ALA A 827 39.66 -24.86 6.12
C ALA A 827 40.37 -25.52 4.92
N GLU A 828 40.38 -24.87 3.75
CA GLU A 828 41.11 -25.34 2.56
C GLU A 828 42.64 -25.32 2.74
N ALA A 829 43.15 -24.47 3.64
CA ALA A 829 44.57 -24.51 4.00
C ALA A 829 44.95 -25.72 4.87
N GLY A 830 43.97 -26.42 5.46
CA GLY A 830 44.19 -27.62 6.27
C GLY A 830 44.90 -27.38 7.61
N GLY A 831 45.08 -26.12 8.02
CA GLY A 831 45.80 -25.75 9.24
C GLY A 831 45.88 -24.24 9.47
N PRO A 832 46.52 -23.78 10.56
CA PRO A 832 46.66 -22.38 10.90
C PRO A 832 47.23 -21.52 9.78
N VAL A 833 46.61 -20.37 9.51
CA VAL A 833 46.99 -19.44 8.42
C VAL A 833 47.19 -18.04 8.96
N THR A 834 48.24 -17.35 8.51
CA THR A 834 48.45 -15.94 8.88
C THR A 834 47.43 -15.02 8.18
N LEU A 835 47.14 -13.85 8.76
CA LEU A 835 46.28 -12.86 8.11
C LEU A 835 46.79 -12.45 6.71
N GLY A 836 48.10 -12.36 6.51
CA GLY A 836 48.70 -12.03 5.20
C GLY A 836 48.39 -13.10 4.15
N GLU A 837 48.54 -14.38 4.50
CA GLU A 837 48.19 -15.49 3.61
C GLU A 837 46.69 -15.60 3.36
N ILE A 838 45.85 -15.30 4.35
CA ILE A 838 44.40 -15.20 4.16
C ILE A 838 44.11 -14.15 3.08
N GLY A 839 44.76 -12.99 3.09
CA GLY A 839 44.57 -11.97 2.06
C GLY A 839 44.95 -12.43 0.66
N VAL A 840 46.12 -13.03 0.52
CA VAL A 840 46.58 -13.59 -0.77
C VAL A 840 45.63 -14.67 -1.28
N ARG A 841 45.18 -15.56 -0.39
CA ARG A 841 44.26 -16.64 -0.76
C ARG A 841 42.86 -16.12 -1.10
N LEU A 842 42.33 -15.15 -0.34
CA LEU A 842 41.04 -14.51 -0.65
C LEU A 842 41.06 -13.80 -2.00
N ALA A 843 42.18 -13.18 -2.38
CA ALA A 843 42.36 -12.61 -3.71
C ALA A 843 42.30 -13.67 -4.83
N ARG A 844 42.63 -14.94 -4.54
CA ARG A 844 42.42 -16.08 -5.47
C ARG A 844 40.97 -16.51 -5.56
N TYR A 845 40.18 -16.34 -4.49
CA TYR A 845 38.74 -16.64 -4.48
C TYR A 845 37.85 -15.44 -4.82
N TYR A 846 38.36 -14.51 -5.63
CA TYR A 846 37.56 -13.37 -6.11
C TYR A 846 37.17 -12.36 -5.00
N GLN A 847 37.84 -12.33 -3.85
CA GLN A 847 37.62 -11.31 -2.82
C GLN A 847 38.85 -10.41 -2.69
N ASP A 848 38.72 -9.16 -3.11
CA ASP A 848 39.74 -8.15 -2.89
C ASP A 848 39.43 -7.35 -1.62
N TYR A 849 39.82 -7.89 -0.47
CA TYR A 849 39.75 -7.16 0.79
C TYR A 849 40.99 -6.31 0.95
N GLU A 850 40.79 -4.99 1.07
CA GLU A 850 41.88 -4.10 1.46
C GLU A 850 42.57 -4.61 2.74
N PRO A 851 43.90 -4.51 2.86
CA PRO A 851 44.65 -5.07 4.01
C PRO A 851 44.11 -4.66 5.37
N TYR A 852 43.57 -3.43 5.50
CA TYR A 852 42.96 -2.97 6.74
C TYR A 852 41.71 -3.78 7.14
N VAL A 853 40.93 -4.26 6.16
CA VAL A 853 39.73 -5.07 6.39
C VAL A 853 40.10 -6.43 6.95
N ILE A 854 41.18 -7.01 6.43
CA ILE A 854 41.73 -8.28 6.94
C ILE A 854 42.27 -8.09 8.36
N GLY A 855 42.93 -6.96 8.62
CA GLY A 855 43.39 -6.59 9.96
C GLY A 855 42.28 -6.39 10.99
N GLN A 856 41.04 -6.14 10.56
CA GLN A 856 39.86 -6.01 11.44
C GLN A 856 39.20 -7.36 11.77
N LEU A 857 39.56 -8.45 11.08
CA LEU A 857 38.96 -9.76 11.32
C LEU A 857 39.04 -10.19 12.79
N PRO A 858 40.18 -10.12 13.50
CA PRO A 858 40.26 -10.59 14.89
C PRO A 858 39.23 -9.90 15.80
N SER A 859 39.16 -8.55 15.74
CA SER A 859 38.20 -7.77 16.52
C SER A 859 36.74 -8.07 16.17
N ALA A 860 36.47 -8.45 14.92
CA ALA A 860 35.13 -8.83 14.50
C ALA A 860 34.71 -10.18 15.08
N PHE A 861 35.63 -11.05 15.51
CA PHE A 861 35.34 -12.36 16.10
C PHE A 861 35.38 -12.36 17.64
N GLU A 862 36.00 -11.36 18.28
CA GLU A 862 36.14 -11.27 19.75
C GLU A 862 34.94 -10.62 20.47
N GLY A 863 33.96 -10.07 19.75
CA GLY A 863 32.98 -9.12 20.30
C GLY A 863 31.51 -9.53 20.37
N ARG A 864 31.13 -10.78 20.06
CA ARG A 864 29.76 -11.25 20.28
C ARG A 864 29.76 -12.71 20.73
N ASP A 865 29.46 -12.92 22.01
CA ASP A 865 28.65 -14.06 22.41
C ASP A 865 27.26 -13.78 21.83
N ASP A 866 27.02 -14.17 20.59
CA ASP A 866 25.66 -14.25 20.08
C ASP A 866 24.95 -15.27 20.99
N GLU A 867 24.01 -14.83 21.84
CA GLU A 867 23.38 -15.61 22.93
C GLU A 867 22.69 -16.92 22.47
N GLU A 868 22.66 -17.20 21.16
CA GLU A 868 22.15 -18.43 20.58
C GLU A 868 23.21 -19.55 20.37
N GLY A 869 24.47 -19.35 20.79
CA GLY A 869 25.39 -20.47 21.05
C GLY A 869 25.81 -21.32 19.84
N GLU A 870 25.44 -20.95 18.62
CA GLU A 870 25.97 -21.52 17.39
C GLU A 870 26.82 -20.46 16.71
N ASN A 871 28.13 -20.50 16.96
CA ASN A 871 29.09 -19.94 16.02
C ASN A 871 29.42 -21.08 15.06
N PRO A 872 28.71 -21.24 13.91
CA PRO A 872 28.90 -22.38 13.00
C PRO A 872 30.27 -22.37 12.30
N HIS A 873 31.21 -21.57 12.76
CA HIS A 873 32.43 -21.22 12.07
C HIS A 873 33.62 -21.62 12.91
N ALA A 874 34.09 -22.81 12.58
CA ALA A 874 35.20 -23.53 13.13
C ALA A 874 36.55 -22.79 12.99
N ILE A 875 36.71 -21.57 13.50
CA ILE A 875 37.97 -20.82 13.53
C ILE A 875 38.09 -19.96 14.78
N ARG A 876 39.26 -20.04 15.43
CA ARG A 876 39.74 -19.11 16.46
C ARG A 876 40.88 -18.25 15.91
N PHE A 877 40.89 -16.97 16.27
CA PHE A 877 42.04 -16.10 16.00
C PHE A 877 42.95 -16.11 17.22
N GLU A 878 44.25 -16.35 16.99
CA GLU A 878 45.25 -16.34 18.04
C GLU A 878 46.37 -15.38 17.66
N GLY A 879 46.70 -14.48 18.58
CA GLY A 879 47.79 -13.53 18.43
C GLY A 879 48.20 -12.99 19.80
N ALA A 880 49.52 -12.89 20.03
CA ALA A 880 50.05 -12.30 21.25
C ALA A 880 51.39 -11.62 20.99
N GLY A 881 51.48 -10.34 21.39
CA GLY A 881 52.72 -9.56 21.35
C GLY A 881 53.33 -9.47 19.94
N PRO A 882 54.60 -9.90 19.73
CA PRO A 882 55.30 -9.76 18.45
C PRO A 882 54.92 -10.80 17.39
N LEU A 883 54.01 -11.73 17.69
CA LEU A 883 53.58 -12.77 16.76
C LEU A 883 52.48 -12.24 15.82
N PRO A 884 52.49 -12.59 14.52
CA PRO A 884 51.39 -12.26 13.64
C PRO A 884 50.12 -12.96 14.11
N THR A 885 48.97 -12.32 13.93
CA THR A 885 47.69 -12.96 14.19
C THR A 885 47.47 -14.11 13.20
N VAL A 886 47.10 -15.26 13.72
CA VAL A 886 46.87 -16.50 12.98
C VAL A 886 45.42 -16.92 13.17
N ALA A 887 44.76 -17.30 12.07
CA ALA A 887 43.47 -17.97 12.12
C ALA A 887 43.70 -19.48 12.19
N VAL A 888 43.17 -20.11 13.24
CA VAL A 888 43.34 -21.54 13.53
C VAL A 888 41.97 -22.22 13.41
N PRO A 889 41.82 -23.29 12.62
CA PRO A 889 40.55 -24.03 12.59
C PRO A 889 40.17 -24.57 13.97
N GLU A 890 38.89 -24.59 14.30
CA GLU A 890 38.36 -25.17 15.53
C GLU A 890 38.52 -26.70 15.48
N GLY A 891 38.88 -27.30 16.62
CA GLY A 891 39.24 -28.72 16.69
C GLY A 891 40.60 -29.07 16.06
N TRP A 892 41.29 -28.11 15.43
CA TRP A 892 42.65 -28.33 14.93
C TRP A 892 43.63 -28.57 16.09
N THR A 893 44.47 -29.58 15.93
CA THR A 893 45.58 -29.90 16.83
C THR A 893 46.89 -29.97 16.04
N PHE A 894 47.97 -29.53 16.67
CA PHE A 894 49.28 -29.52 16.04
C PHE A 894 49.85 -30.94 15.98
N ASP A 895 50.15 -31.39 14.77
CA ASP A 895 50.84 -32.66 14.51
C ASP A 895 52.29 -32.38 14.13
N THR A 896 53.20 -32.65 15.06
CA THR A 896 54.64 -32.45 14.89
C THR A 896 55.22 -33.32 13.77
N ALA A 897 54.61 -34.46 13.43
CA ALA A 897 55.08 -35.31 12.35
C ALA A 897 54.71 -34.75 10.97
N GLN A 898 53.56 -34.08 10.86
CA GLN A 898 53.06 -33.54 9.60
C GLN A 898 53.36 -32.06 9.39
N MET A 899 53.71 -31.33 10.46
CA MET A 899 53.87 -29.87 10.45
C MET A 899 52.67 -29.21 9.78
N ASN A 900 51.47 -29.57 10.24
CA ASN A 900 50.17 -29.21 9.65
C ASN A 900 49.78 -27.73 9.88
N VAL A 901 50.69 -26.81 9.56
CA VAL A 901 50.55 -25.35 9.60
C VAL A 901 50.94 -24.75 8.25
N SER A 902 50.42 -23.57 7.93
CA SER A 902 50.73 -22.90 6.66
C SER A 902 52.20 -22.40 6.58
N PRO A 903 52.74 -22.19 5.36
CA PRO A 903 54.09 -21.65 5.17
C PRO A 903 54.34 -20.30 5.85
N GLY A 904 53.37 -19.41 5.89
CA GLY A 904 53.48 -18.12 6.56
C GLY A 904 53.53 -18.26 8.08
N VAL A 905 52.83 -19.24 8.66
CA VAL A 905 52.95 -19.58 10.09
C VAL A 905 54.34 -20.16 10.39
N LEU A 906 54.87 -21.03 9.52
CA LEU A 906 56.26 -21.52 9.66
C LEU A 906 57.26 -20.36 9.59
N LYS A 907 57.12 -19.46 8.62
CA LYS A 907 57.98 -18.28 8.47
C LYS A 907 57.90 -17.37 9.70
N ALA A 908 56.70 -17.20 10.27
CA ALA A 908 56.51 -16.47 11.50
C ALA A 908 57.22 -17.14 12.69
N ALA A 909 57.10 -18.46 12.83
CA ALA A 909 57.80 -19.23 13.85
C ALA A 909 59.32 -19.14 13.70
N TYR A 910 59.85 -19.21 12.49
CA TYR A 910 61.28 -19.01 12.19
C TYR A 910 61.78 -17.64 12.64
N LYS A 911 61.11 -16.58 12.20
CA LYS A 911 61.45 -15.20 12.60
C LYS A 911 61.42 -15.04 14.12
N ALA A 912 60.45 -15.66 14.78
CA ALA A 912 60.27 -15.53 16.22
C ALA A 912 61.20 -16.45 17.04
N SER A 913 61.71 -17.55 16.47
CA SER A 913 62.63 -18.48 17.15
C SER A 913 63.93 -17.81 17.61
N SER A 914 64.37 -16.78 16.88
CA SER A 914 65.53 -15.93 17.18
C SER A 914 65.30 -14.91 18.30
N ARG A 915 64.04 -14.66 18.67
CA ARG A 915 63.66 -13.69 19.70
C ARG A 915 63.53 -14.37 21.06
N ARG A 916 63.92 -13.66 22.13
CA ARG A 916 63.61 -14.04 23.50
C ARG A 916 62.22 -13.51 23.84
N PHE A 917 61.27 -14.41 24.08
CA PHE A 917 59.96 -14.07 24.61
C PHE A 917 60.07 -13.84 26.11
N ASN A 918 59.37 -12.84 26.63
CA ASN A 918 59.24 -12.65 28.07
C ASN A 918 58.19 -13.61 28.61
N SER A 919 58.31 -13.99 29.88
CA SER A 919 57.31 -14.86 30.54
C SER A 919 55.91 -14.24 30.62
N SER A 920 55.75 -12.97 30.26
CA SER A 920 54.47 -12.26 30.15
C SER A 920 53.81 -12.40 28.77
N ASP A 921 54.53 -12.85 27.74
CA ASP A 921 53.99 -13.02 26.40
C ASP A 921 53.20 -14.34 26.35
N GLN A 922 51.86 -14.25 26.26
CA GLN A 922 51.00 -15.44 26.19
C GLN A 922 51.09 -16.09 24.80
N VAL A 923 52.05 -16.99 24.60
CA VAL A 923 52.16 -17.75 23.36
C VAL A 923 51.27 -19.00 23.44
N PRO A 924 50.44 -19.31 22.43
CA PRO A 924 49.65 -20.54 22.42
C PRO A 924 50.54 -21.79 22.50
N ALA A 925 50.11 -22.80 23.27
CA ALA A 925 50.92 -23.99 23.54
C ALA A 925 51.39 -24.73 22.28
N TRP A 926 50.55 -24.80 21.24
CA TRP A 926 50.91 -25.41 19.96
C TRP A 926 51.99 -24.61 19.21
N PHE A 927 52.01 -23.29 19.37
CA PHE A 927 53.02 -22.42 18.75
C PHE A 927 54.34 -22.51 19.51
N GLU A 928 54.32 -22.68 20.84
CA GLU A 928 55.53 -23.00 21.61
C GLU A 928 56.14 -24.34 21.19
N GLU A 929 55.31 -25.34 20.95
CA GLU A 929 55.74 -26.64 20.43
C GLU A 929 56.34 -26.51 19.03
N LEU A 930 55.72 -25.74 18.13
CA LEU A 930 56.28 -25.42 16.82
C LEU A 930 57.64 -24.69 16.93
N LEU A 931 57.76 -23.70 17.83
CA LEU A 931 59.02 -22.99 18.06
C LEU A 931 60.11 -23.91 18.59
N LYS A 932 59.76 -24.90 19.41
CA LYS A 932 60.70 -25.93 19.89
C LYS A 932 61.21 -26.76 18.74
N GLU A 933 60.35 -27.25 17.86
CA GLU A 933 60.75 -28.05 16.70
C GLU A 933 61.62 -27.26 15.71
N VAL A 934 61.30 -25.98 15.48
CA VAL A 934 62.12 -25.07 14.67
C VAL A 934 63.50 -24.86 15.30
N ARG A 935 63.59 -24.67 16.62
CA ARG A 935 64.88 -24.50 17.34
C ARG A 935 65.72 -25.78 17.37
N LEU A 936 65.08 -26.95 17.35
CA LEU A 936 65.75 -28.24 17.23
C LEU A 936 66.26 -28.51 15.80
N GLY A 937 65.88 -27.67 14.82
CA GLY A 937 66.26 -27.83 13.42
C GLY A 937 65.54 -28.99 12.72
N HIS A 938 64.41 -29.44 13.28
CA HIS A 938 63.59 -30.50 12.69
C HIS A 938 62.72 -29.99 11.53
N VAL A 939 62.47 -28.69 11.50
CA VAL A 939 61.85 -27.99 10.36
C VAL A 939 62.98 -27.43 9.50
N ALA A 940 62.84 -27.39 8.18
CA ALA A 940 63.76 -26.66 7.30
C ALA A 940 63.35 -25.18 7.21
N GLU A 941 64.32 -24.26 7.05
CA GLU A 941 64.02 -22.85 6.85
C GLU A 941 63.22 -22.70 5.54
N PRO A 942 62.03 -22.06 5.56
CA PRO A 942 61.24 -21.87 4.36
C PRO A 942 62.06 -21.01 3.39
N THR A 943 62.42 -21.59 2.25
CA THR A 943 63.17 -20.89 1.21
C THR A 943 62.32 -19.73 0.67
N GLU A 944 62.92 -18.54 0.50
CA GLU A 944 62.23 -17.33 0.03
C GLU A 944 61.51 -17.50 -1.32
N ALA A 945 61.87 -18.53 -2.09
CA ALA A 945 61.25 -18.89 -3.37
C ALA A 945 59.73 -19.13 -3.31
N VAL A 946 59.15 -19.44 -2.14
CA VAL A 946 57.69 -19.66 -2.01
C VAL A 946 56.89 -18.34 -2.05
N GLU A 947 57.50 -17.18 -1.76
CA GLU A 947 56.84 -15.88 -1.89
C GLU A 947 56.94 -15.30 -3.32
N ASP A 948 57.99 -15.62 -4.07
CA ASP A 948 58.16 -15.15 -5.46
C ASP A 948 57.30 -15.92 -6.49
N GLU A 949 56.74 -17.08 -6.13
CA GLU A 949 55.74 -17.79 -6.95
C GLU A 949 54.32 -17.19 -6.83
N ILE A 950 54.14 -16.17 -6.00
CA ILE A 950 52.89 -15.41 -5.90
C ILE A 950 53.18 -14.01 -6.45
N PRO A 951 52.78 -13.70 -7.70
CA PRO A 951 53.06 -12.38 -8.25
C PRO A 951 52.48 -11.29 -7.33
N PRO A 952 53.24 -10.22 -7.03
CA PRO A 952 52.74 -9.12 -6.22
C PRO A 952 51.47 -8.55 -6.87
N ALA A 953 50.46 -8.26 -6.05
CA ALA A 953 49.11 -7.89 -6.50
C ALA A 953 49.04 -6.60 -7.34
N GLU A 954 50.14 -5.88 -7.54
CA GLU A 954 50.15 -4.55 -8.16
C GLU A 954 50.70 -4.47 -9.61
N GLU A 955 51.21 -5.54 -10.23
CA GLU A 955 51.78 -5.43 -11.59
C GLU A 955 51.43 -6.58 -12.56
N VAL A 956 50.16 -6.99 -12.65
CA VAL A 956 49.69 -7.70 -13.86
C VAL A 956 48.95 -6.69 -14.75
N PRO A 957 49.57 -6.15 -15.81
CA PRO A 957 48.86 -5.33 -16.77
C PRO A 957 47.73 -6.18 -17.40
N PRO A 958 46.55 -5.59 -17.66
CA PRO A 958 45.32 -6.34 -17.99
C PRO A 958 45.36 -7.18 -19.29
N ASN A 959 46.50 -7.26 -20.00
CA ASN A 959 46.63 -7.87 -21.32
C ASN A 959 47.83 -8.83 -21.52
N GLU A 960 48.57 -9.26 -20.49
CA GLU A 960 49.59 -10.31 -20.70
C GLU A 960 49.03 -11.73 -20.50
N PRO A 961 49.24 -12.67 -21.45
CA PRO A 961 48.87 -14.07 -21.25
C PRO A 961 49.75 -14.72 -20.17
N ALA A 962 49.16 -15.56 -19.34
CA ALA A 962 49.84 -16.26 -18.25
C ALA A 962 51.05 -17.08 -18.75
N PRO A 963 52.12 -17.25 -17.96
CA PRO A 963 53.29 -18.01 -18.38
C PRO A 963 52.97 -19.51 -18.53
N ASP A 964 53.46 -20.10 -19.62
CA ASP A 964 53.40 -21.53 -19.93
C ASP A 964 54.14 -22.37 -18.88
N HIS A 965 53.43 -22.82 -17.84
CA HIS A 965 53.88 -23.92 -16.99
C HIS A 965 53.30 -25.24 -17.52
N ALA A 966 54.21 -26.11 -17.95
CA ALA A 966 53.95 -27.41 -18.54
C ALA A 966 53.26 -28.39 -17.58
N PHE A 967 51.94 -28.31 -17.53
CA PHE A 967 51.05 -29.47 -17.44
C PHE A 967 49.89 -29.16 -18.38
N SER A 968 49.91 -29.71 -19.60
CA SER A 968 48.73 -29.71 -20.46
C SER A 968 47.76 -30.78 -19.94
N PRO A 969 46.65 -30.45 -19.25
CA PRO A 969 45.50 -31.33 -19.32
C PRO A 969 45.07 -31.45 -20.79
N PRO A 970 44.45 -32.56 -21.22
CA PRO A 970 43.96 -32.68 -22.59
C PRO A 970 43.03 -31.49 -22.87
N SER A 971 43.28 -30.76 -23.96
CA SER A 971 42.41 -29.69 -24.41
C SER A 971 40.98 -30.23 -24.51
N PRO A 972 40.02 -29.73 -23.73
CA PRO A 972 38.65 -30.18 -23.84
C PRO A 972 38.17 -29.81 -25.25
N GLN A 973 37.58 -30.78 -25.95
CA GLN A 973 36.88 -30.45 -27.19
C GLN A 973 35.73 -29.52 -26.86
N PRO A 974 35.49 -28.46 -27.67
CA PRO A 974 34.33 -27.60 -27.45
C PRO A 974 33.07 -28.45 -27.53
N LEU A 975 32.26 -28.40 -26.48
CA LEU A 975 30.95 -29.07 -26.44
C LEU A 975 30.07 -28.51 -27.56
N SER A 976 29.39 -29.39 -28.28
CA SER A 976 28.34 -29.01 -29.21
C SER A 976 27.19 -28.31 -28.47
N THR A 977 26.35 -27.57 -29.20
CA THR A 977 25.21 -26.85 -28.60
C THR A 977 24.28 -27.80 -27.82
N GLU A 978 24.07 -29.03 -28.32
CA GLU A 978 23.29 -30.08 -27.63
C GLU A 978 23.98 -30.59 -26.34
N GLU A 979 25.27 -30.94 -26.39
CA GLU A 979 26.00 -31.41 -25.20
C GLU A 979 26.09 -30.34 -24.11
N LEU A 980 26.04 -29.07 -24.51
CA LEU A 980 26.06 -27.93 -23.62
C LEU A 980 24.68 -27.67 -23.00
N ASP A 981 23.61 -27.80 -23.76
CA ASP A 981 22.24 -27.74 -23.24
C ASP A 981 21.98 -28.92 -22.28
N GLU A 982 22.55 -30.09 -22.56
CA GLU A 982 22.52 -31.27 -21.68
C GLU A 982 23.39 -31.08 -20.42
N ALA A 983 24.58 -30.49 -20.55
CA ALA A 983 25.43 -30.15 -19.39
C ALA A 983 24.84 -29.03 -18.52
N LEU A 984 24.13 -28.08 -19.15
CA LEU A 984 23.36 -27.07 -18.42
C LEU A 984 22.17 -27.73 -17.73
N ALA A 985 21.41 -28.59 -18.40
CA ALA A 985 20.30 -29.33 -17.82
C ALA A 985 20.71 -30.29 -16.67
N GLY A 986 21.96 -30.75 -16.62
CA GLY A 986 22.50 -31.52 -15.49
C GLY A 986 23.14 -30.66 -14.37
N LEU A 987 23.36 -29.37 -14.62
CA LEU A 987 23.78 -28.36 -13.63
C LEU A 987 22.58 -27.65 -12.98
N PHE A 988 21.47 -27.53 -13.73
CA PHE A 988 20.12 -27.19 -13.27
C PHE A 988 19.48 -28.38 -12.55
#